data_AF-A0A954PMC3-F1
#
_entry.id   AF-A0A954PMC3-F1
#
_cell.length_a   1.000
_cell.length_b   1.000
_cell.length_c   1.000
_cell.angle_alpha   90.00
_cell.angle_beta   90.00
_cell.angle_gamma   90.00
#
_symmetry.space_group_name_H-M   'P 1'
#
loop_
_entity.id
_entity.type
_entity.pdbx_description
1 polymer ?
#
loop_
_entity_poly.entity_id
_entity_poly.type
_entity_poly.pdbx_seq_one_letter_code
_entity_poly.pdbx_strand_id
1 'polypeptide(L)'
;MHYRSPLLLVLCICLLPCLGAVCPRFASAQPANVQPASAQPANVPSAALQASLLADIRQLTFDGKRAGEGYFSADGRYLVFQSEREAGNPFFQIYLMDRQTGDVHRVSPGKGKTTCAWIHPQGDRILFASTQFDPQAEQKQRDEIAFRESGQERRYSWDYDAAYDLVEFDRQTGDYRRLTTAVGYDAEGSYSPDGQYICFASNRRAYSGELSEREQMLFERDPASCMDLYLMRHDGSELKRLTTAVGYDGGPFFSPDGQRICWRRFSEDGATAEIMLMNRDGSQQRAITALGAMSWAPFFHPSGEYLIFTTNRHGFSNFELYMVDAAGQQEPLRVTDRAGFDGLPAFSPDGQTLVWTSQAGGGQSQLFEASWNDTAARQLLQLGDPADNTSQAEAAEAARVTAPGFVAADVGRHVDYLCRPELGGRLTGTAGELRATAYVAAYLESLGLEPAGTDGSFFHEFEFVSDVKLGEHNRLAAGERQYAVDNDWRPVFFSQQGDVEPTEVVFAGYGIVAPAEAARDGQEGSSDKEEYDSYVHLDVTDKWVLVFRQMPQNITPERRQHLARYSGARYKAMVARDRGAKGLIFVSGPTSPLRSQLLPLAMDGTLGASSLSVVSVSNQVAAEWMRTADEDLEALQKQLDDGSPHMGFELTGVKVAAQIDIQPVHSRGRNVLALLAATQPQQAGGPAAIGQQGGAEMLVIGAHIDHLGKGGGGGSLALEDERGQVHRGADDNASGVAALLEIAQYLADEVQSGGLATRRDILFAAWSGEELGLRGSQAFADDFAQLYPARLPPGHPAGTHSIVAASPA
;
A
#
# COMPACT_ATOMS: atom_id res chain seq x y z
N MET A 1 46.05 38.46 16.97
CA MET A 1 44.70 38.83 16.50
C MET A 1 43.85 37.57 16.56
N HIS A 2 42.72 37.60 17.29
CA HIS A 2 41.90 36.41 17.53
C HIS A 2 40.77 36.32 16.50
N TYR A 3 40.67 35.18 15.81
CA TYR A 3 39.41 34.67 15.30
C TYR A 3 39.02 33.47 16.15
N ARG A 4 37.95 33.60 16.93
CA ARG A 4 37.26 32.49 17.60
C ARG A 4 35.98 32.21 16.80
N SER A 5 35.88 31.04 16.18
CA SER A 5 34.65 30.60 15.51
C SER A 5 33.63 30.08 16.54
N PRO A 6 32.33 30.40 16.42
CA PRO A 6 31.33 29.94 17.37
C PRO A 6 30.60 28.67 16.89
N LEU A 7 30.81 27.51 17.53
CA LEU A 7 29.76 26.47 17.56
C LEU A 7 28.54 27.05 18.28
N LEU A 8 27.31 26.79 17.85
CA LEU A 8 26.10 27.39 18.42
C LEU A 8 24.86 26.48 18.27
N LEU A 9 24.46 25.83 19.37
CA LEU A 9 23.12 25.23 19.55
C LEU A 9 22.24 26.26 20.29
N VAL A 10 20.96 26.42 19.90
CA VAL A 10 20.15 27.60 20.27
C VAL A 10 19.11 27.37 21.36
N LEU A 11 19.14 28.25 22.37
CA LEU A 11 18.03 28.95 23.00
C LEU A 11 18.63 30.26 23.60
N CYS A 12 18.05 31.48 23.55
CA CYS A 12 16.99 32.05 22.70
C CYS A 12 17.00 33.62 22.79
N ILE A 13 15.99 34.27 22.20
CA ILE A 13 15.48 35.66 22.46
C ILE A 13 16.29 36.92 21.99
N CYS A 14 15.72 37.58 20.94
CA CYS A 14 15.57 39.04 20.65
C CYS A 14 16.60 39.96 19.88
N LEU A 15 16.10 40.47 18.72
CA LEU A 15 16.06 41.87 18.18
C LEU A 15 17.22 42.54 17.38
N LEU A 16 17.06 42.57 16.02
CA LEU A 16 17.14 43.67 14.99
C LEU A 16 18.23 44.81 15.04
N PRO A 17 18.56 45.54 13.92
CA PRO A 17 18.60 45.18 12.47
C PRO A 17 19.79 45.79 11.63
N CYS A 18 19.92 45.31 10.37
CA CYS A 18 20.43 45.98 9.13
C CYS A 18 21.79 46.75 9.05
N LEU A 19 22.67 46.30 8.13
CA LEU A 19 23.18 47.06 6.94
C LEU A 19 24.16 46.19 6.11
N GLY A 20 24.24 46.40 4.79
CA GLY A 20 25.05 45.56 3.88
C GLY A 20 26.05 46.33 3.02
N ALA A 21 26.97 45.60 2.36
CA ALA A 21 27.86 46.10 1.30
C ALA A 21 28.30 44.95 0.35
N VAL A 22 28.81 45.31 -0.84
CA VAL A 22 28.87 44.47 -2.06
C VAL A 22 30.32 44.24 -2.57
N CYS A 23 30.52 43.13 -3.31
CA CYS A 23 31.62 42.81 -4.26
C CYS A 23 33.01 42.35 -3.72
N PRO A 24 33.87 41.71 -4.56
CA PRO A 24 33.61 40.94 -5.80
C PRO A 24 34.33 39.55 -5.87
N ARG A 25 34.12 38.84 -7.00
CA ARG A 25 34.61 37.49 -7.33
C ARG A 25 36.13 37.35 -7.51
N PHE A 26 36.66 36.16 -7.20
CA PHE A 26 37.71 35.48 -7.98
C PHE A 26 37.33 34.00 -8.16
N ALA A 27 37.80 33.35 -9.24
CA ALA A 27 37.33 32.04 -9.67
C ALA A 27 38.48 31.05 -9.94
N SER A 28 38.28 29.78 -9.61
CA SER A 28 38.98 28.63 -10.22
C SER A 28 38.30 27.28 -9.93
N ALA A 29 38.43 26.36 -10.89
CA ALA A 29 38.17 24.91 -10.84
C ALA A 29 36.74 24.41 -10.49
N GLN A 30 35.99 23.99 -11.53
CA GLN A 30 34.78 23.16 -11.40
C GLN A 30 35.14 21.67 -11.20
N PRO A 31 34.50 20.95 -10.26
CA PRO A 31 34.26 19.51 -10.39
C PRO A 31 33.04 19.26 -11.30
N ALA A 32 32.80 17.99 -11.65
CA ALA A 32 31.86 17.58 -12.70
C ALA A 32 30.39 18.02 -12.45
N ASN A 33 29.71 18.30 -13.55
CA ASN A 33 28.38 18.89 -13.60
C ASN A 33 27.28 17.87 -13.23
N VAL A 34 26.93 17.78 -11.95
CA VAL A 34 25.63 17.21 -11.53
C VAL A 34 24.61 18.35 -11.63
N GLN A 35 23.61 18.20 -12.50
CA GLN A 35 22.49 19.16 -12.54
C GLN A 35 21.73 19.08 -11.21
N PRO A 36 21.34 20.20 -10.59
CA PRO A 36 20.43 20.16 -9.46
C PRO A 36 19.11 19.54 -9.94
N ALA A 37 18.66 18.48 -9.26
CA ALA A 37 17.38 17.87 -9.53
C ALA A 37 16.25 18.92 -9.39
N SER A 38 15.18 18.73 -10.16
CA SER A 38 14.05 19.65 -10.20
C SER A 38 13.45 19.85 -8.80
N ALA A 39 13.08 21.10 -8.50
CA ALA A 39 12.40 21.42 -7.25
C ALA A 39 11.12 20.57 -7.04
N GLN A 40 10.70 20.50 -5.77
CA GLN A 40 9.47 19.86 -5.29
C GLN A 40 8.26 20.04 -6.25
N PRO A 41 7.27 19.13 -6.24
CA PRO A 41 5.98 19.35 -6.88
C PRO A 41 5.35 20.64 -6.34
N ALA A 42 5.53 21.72 -7.08
CA ALA A 42 5.23 23.07 -6.65
C ALA A 42 3.72 23.33 -6.77
N ASN A 43 2.96 23.00 -5.71
CA ASN A 43 1.71 23.71 -5.34
C ASN A 43 1.00 23.20 -4.06
N VAL A 44 1.47 22.16 -3.36
CA VAL A 44 0.84 21.73 -2.09
C VAL A 44 1.34 22.58 -0.91
N PRO A 45 0.46 23.31 -0.17
CA PRO A 45 0.86 24.03 1.04
C PRO A 45 1.35 23.06 2.13
N SER A 46 2.39 23.42 2.89
CA SER A 46 2.96 22.56 3.94
C SER A 46 1.93 22.09 4.97
N ALA A 47 0.99 22.95 5.34
CA ALA A 47 -0.09 22.61 6.28
C ALA A 47 -1.04 21.54 5.72
N ALA A 48 -1.26 21.51 4.40
CA ALA A 48 -2.07 20.48 3.76
C ALA A 48 -1.31 19.13 3.71
N LEU A 49 0.01 19.17 3.52
CA LEU A 49 0.88 17.99 3.57
C LEU A 49 0.98 17.41 4.99
N GLN A 50 1.10 18.27 6.01
CA GLN A 50 1.04 17.84 7.41
C GLN A 50 -0.33 17.21 7.72
N ALA A 51 -1.43 17.84 7.31
CA ALA A 51 -2.78 17.35 7.54
C ALA A 51 -3.13 16.05 6.77
N SER A 52 -2.42 15.72 5.68
CA SER A 52 -2.58 14.42 5.02
C SER A 52 -1.79 13.30 5.68
N LEU A 53 -0.74 13.63 6.46
CA LEU A 53 0.17 12.67 7.09
C LEU A 53 -0.11 12.43 8.59
N LEU A 54 -0.54 13.47 9.32
CA LEU A 54 -0.73 13.47 10.78
C LEU A 54 -2.17 13.84 11.15
N ALA A 55 -2.81 12.96 11.94
CA ALA A 55 -4.10 13.21 12.56
C ALA A 55 -4.01 13.09 14.10
N ASP A 56 -5.01 13.59 14.82
CA ASP A 56 -5.18 13.41 16.27
C ASP A 56 -3.96 13.81 17.15
N ILE A 57 -3.19 14.80 16.69
CA ILE A 57 -1.96 15.30 17.34
C ILE A 57 -2.24 15.69 18.81
N ARG A 58 -1.57 15.03 19.75
CA ARG A 58 -1.70 15.29 21.19
C ARG A 58 -0.38 15.21 21.94
N GLN A 59 -0.25 16.02 22.99
CA GLN A 59 0.89 15.97 23.90
C GLN A 59 0.76 14.77 24.87
N LEU A 60 1.84 14.01 25.04
CA LEU A 60 1.90 12.84 25.93
C LEU A 60 2.47 13.17 27.32
N THR A 61 3.49 14.04 27.39
CA THR A 61 4.17 14.35 28.65
C THR A 61 3.90 15.78 29.11
N PHE A 62 3.37 15.92 30.32
CA PHE A 62 3.06 17.21 30.94
C PHE A 62 3.98 17.52 32.14
N ASP A 63 4.51 16.47 32.79
CA ASP A 63 5.38 16.61 33.96
C ASP A 63 6.84 16.89 33.61
N GLY A 64 7.46 17.69 34.48
CA GLY A 64 8.88 18.04 34.40
C GLY A 64 9.17 19.21 33.47
N LYS A 65 10.45 19.61 33.43
CA LYS A 65 10.89 20.72 32.58
C LYS A 65 10.89 20.35 31.12
N ARG A 66 11.24 19.10 30.81
CA ARG A 66 11.36 18.59 29.44
C ARG A 66 11.34 17.06 29.37
N ALA A 67 10.92 16.55 28.22
CA ALA A 67 11.07 15.17 27.79
C ALA A 67 11.57 15.13 26.34
N GLY A 68 12.14 13.99 25.94
CA GLY A 68 12.51 13.71 24.56
C GLY A 68 12.82 12.22 24.38
N GLU A 69 13.17 11.81 23.15
CA GLU A 69 13.52 10.43 22.76
C GLU A 69 12.54 9.38 23.30
N GLY A 70 11.42 9.17 22.61
CA GLY A 70 10.43 8.14 22.97
C GLY A 70 10.48 6.95 22.01
N TYR A 71 10.57 5.73 22.53
CA TYR A 71 10.58 4.50 21.73
C TYR A 71 9.59 3.47 22.26
N PHE A 72 8.83 2.86 21.35
CA PHE A 72 7.80 1.88 21.68
C PHE A 72 8.40 0.50 22.01
N SER A 73 7.70 -0.29 22.82
CA SER A 73 7.92 -1.74 22.90
C SER A 73 7.41 -2.43 21.62
N ALA A 74 7.90 -3.64 21.34
CA ALA A 74 7.51 -4.39 20.14
C ALA A 74 6.00 -4.73 20.05
N ASP A 75 5.28 -4.70 21.18
CA ASP A 75 3.82 -4.85 21.26
C ASP A 75 3.04 -3.52 21.24
N GLY A 76 3.73 -2.38 21.13
CA GLY A 76 3.15 -1.02 21.12
C GLY A 76 2.55 -0.55 22.45
N ARG A 77 2.57 -1.38 23.50
CA ARG A 77 1.95 -1.10 24.80
C ARG A 77 2.72 -0.08 25.63
N TYR A 78 4.04 -0.18 25.65
CA TYR A 78 4.90 0.66 26.47
C TYR A 78 5.66 1.68 25.60
N LEU A 79 5.98 2.82 26.21
CA LEU A 79 6.88 3.83 25.65
C LEU A 79 8.00 4.08 26.66
N VAL A 80 9.25 3.79 26.29
CA VAL A 80 10.42 4.21 27.09
C VAL A 80 10.87 5.58 26.61
N PHE A 81 11.22 6.47 27.54
CA PHE A 81 11.67 7.82 27.18
C PHE A 81 12.52 8.49 28.25
N GLN A 82 13.22 9.57 27.88
CA GLN A 82 14.02 10.38 28.81
C GLN A 82 13.32 11.67 29.23
N SER A 83 13.41 12.05 30.51
CA SER A 83 12.83 13.29 31.02
C SER A 83 13.59 13.89 32.20
N GLU A 84 13.64 15.23 32.28
CA GLU A 84 14.12 16.00 33.42
C GLU A 84 12.90 16.44 34.26
N ARG A 85 12.43 15.57 35.15
CA ARG A 85 11.17 15.77 35.92
C ARG A 85 11.28 15.66 37.44
N GLU A 86 12.41 15.22 37.98
CA GLU A 86 12.58 15.04 39.43
C GLU A 86 13.31 16.24 40.05
N ALA A 87 12.75 16.83 41.11
CA ALA A 87 13.37 17.98 41.78
C ALA A 87 14.77 17.66 42.37
N GLY A 88 15.01 16.41 42.76
CA GLY A 88 16.30 15.94 43.31
C GLY A 88 17.33 15.50 42.27
N ASN A 89 17.00 15.50 40.97
CA ASN A 89 17.93 15.10 39.91
C ASN A 89 17.94 16.14 38.76
N PRO A 90 19.05 16.85 38.51
CA PRO A 90 19.16 17.87 37.48
C PRO A 90 19.37 17.30 36.06
N PHE A 91 19.56 15.99 35.92
CA PHE A 91 19.86 15.31 34.66
C PHE A 91 18.63 14.59 34.10
N PHE A 92 18.71 14.24 32.81
CA PHE A 92 17.76 13.30 32.23
C PHE A 92 17.81 11.96 32.96
N GLN A 93 16.63 11.42 33.24
CA GLN A 93 16.39 10.08 33.77
C GLN A 93 15.48 9.32 32.79
N ILE A 94 15.55 7.99 32.79
CA ILE A 94 14.76 7.13 31.90
C ILE A 94 13.49 6.66 32.61
N TYR A 95 12.36 6.75 31.92
CA TYR A 95 11.04 6.38 32.38
C TYR A 95 10.37 5.41 31.40
N LEU A 96 9.48 4.57 31.92
CA LEU A 96 8.60 3.71 31.14
C LEU A 96 7.15 4.15 31.39
N MET A 97 6.43 4.42 30.32
CA MET A 97 4.98 4.69 30.31
C MET A 97 4.24 3.43 29.84
N ASP A 98 3.19 3.02 30.54
CA ASP A 98 2.17 2.12 29.99
C ASP A 98 1.10 2.96 29.28
N ARG A 99 0.93 2.77 27.96
CA ARG A 99 0.00 3.56 27.15
C ARG A 99 -1.47 3.18 27.35
N GLN A 100 -1.77 2.05 27.99
CA GLN A 100 -3.14 1.65 28.31
C GLN A 100 -3.65 2.33 29.59
N THR A 101 -2.80 2.50 30.60
CA THR A 101 -3.19 3.13 31.88
C THR A 101 -2.74 4.59 32.02
N GLY A 102 -1.70 5.00 31.28
CA GLY A 102 -1.01 6.27 31.45
C GLY A 102 0.00 6.29 32.60
N ASP A 103 0.22 5.16 33.29
CA ASP A 103 1.16 5.09 34.41
C ASP A 103 2.61 5.26 33.94
N VAL A 104 3.35 6.13 34.61
CA VAL A 104 4.77 6.40 34.33
C VAL A 104 5.61 6.11 35.57
N HIS A 105 6.66 5.29 35.41
CA HIS A 105 7.64 5.01 36.45
C HIS A 105 9.07 5.17 35.95
N ARG A 106 9.99 5.56 36.84
CA ARG A 106 11.42 5.65 36.53
C ARG A 106 12.02 4.25 36.47
N VAL A 107 12.81 3.97 35.43
CA VAL A 107 13.58 2.72 35.29
C VAL A 107 15.08 2.93 35.48
N SER A 108 15.58 4.15 35.28
CA SER A 108 16.94 4.52 35.69
C SER A 108 17.08 4.64 37.22
N PRO A 109 18.29 4.52 37.80
CA PRO A 109 18.46 4.44 39.25
C PRO A 109 18.21 5.76 40.01
N GLY A 110 17.98 6.88 39.32
CA GLY A 110 17.81 8.20 39.95
C GLY A 110 19.12 8.91 40.30
N LYS A 111 20.26 8.32 39.95
CA LYS A 111 21.62 8.88 40.16
C LYS A 111 22.43 8.88 38.87
N GLY A 112 23.35 9.84 38.77
CA GLY A 112 24.15 10.02 37.56
C GLY A 112 23.31 10.50 36.37
N LYS A 113 23.97 10.63 35.21
CA LYS A 113 23.32 11.03 33.96
C LYS A 113 22.80 9.79 33.25
N THR A 114 21.72 9.93 32.47
CA THR A 114 21.26 8.89 31.54
C THR A 114 20.81 9.49 30.22
N THR A 115 20.89 8.71 29.14
CA THR A 115 20.41 9.09 27.81
C THR A 115 20.03 7.84 27.00
N CYS A 116 19.27 8.03 25.91
CA CYS A 116 19.06 7.06 24.82
C CYS A 116 18.68 5.65 25.29
N ALA A 117 17.39 5.47 25.59
CA ALA A 117 16.85 4.20 26.05
C ALA A 117 16.18 3.38 24.93
N TRP A 118 16.12 2.06 25.10
CA TRP A 118 15.46 1.14 24.17
C TRP A 118 14.88 -0.07 24.92
N ILE A 119 13.70 -0.54 24.52
CA ILE A 119 13.07 -1.74 25.12
C ILE A 119 13.50 -2.97 24.31
N HIS A 120 14.03 -4.00 24.97
CA HIS A 120 14.37 -5.27 24.31
C HIS A 120 13.12 -5.86 23.62
N PRO A 121 13.21 -6.50 22.43
CA PRO A 121 12.03 -6.99 21.72
C PRO A 121 11.14 -7.97 22.49
N GLN A 122 11.67 -8.68 23.49
CA GLN A 122 10.89 -9.55 24.39
C GLN A 122 10.12 -8.78 25.48
N GLY A 123 10.35 -7.47 25.58
CA GLY A 123 9.71 -6.56 26.53
C GLY A 123 10.21 -6.67 27.98
N ASP A 124 11.09 -7.61 28.29
CA ASP A 124 11.59 -7.94 29.63
C ASP A 124 12.70 -6.99 30.14
N ARG A 125 13.51 -6.45 29.23
CA ARG A 125 14.71 -5.67 29.53
C ARG A 125 14.72 -4.29 28.85
N ILE A 126 15.40 -3.33 29.46
CA ILE A 126 15.53 -1.95 28.96
C ILE A 126 17.00 -1.56 28.92
N LEU A 127 17.52 -1.28 27.72
CA LEU A 127 18.84 -0.70 27.49
C LEU A 127 18.77 0.82 27.69
N PHE A 128 19.80 1.41 28.27
CA PHE A 128 20.07 2.85 28.26
C PHE A 128 21.55 3.12 28.53
N ALA A 129 22.02 4.33 28.20
CA ALA A 129 23.35 4.77 28.57
C ALA A 129 23.32 5.45 29.95
N SER A 130 24.30 5.19 30.82
CA SER A 130 24.36 5.81 32.15
C SER A 130 25.76 6.00 32.71
N THR A 131 25.93 7.06 33.50
CA THR A 131 27.12 7.27 34.35
C THR A 131 26.93 6.74 35.79
N GLN A 132 25.93 5.89 36.05
CA GLN A 132 25.59 5.38 37.41
C GLN A 132 26.71 4.64 38.15
N PHE A 133 27.75 4.20 37.42
CA PHE A 133 28.93 3.49 37.94
C PHE A 133 30.16 4.41 38.13
N ASP A 134 30.09 5.68 37.76
CA ASP A 134 31.10 6.69 38.07
C ASP A 134 31.11 6.95 39.60
N PRO A 135 32.25 6.76 40.30
CA PRO A 135 32.38 7.11 41.71
C PRO A 135 32.07 8.58 42.02
N GLN A 136 32.14 9.47 41.03
CA GLN A 136 31.82 10.90 41.14
C GLN A 136 30.37 11.23 40.75
N ALA A 137 29.54 10.27 40.31
CA ALA A 137 28.19 10.53 39.79
C ALA A 137 27.32 11.40 40.72
N GLU A 138 27.29 11.08 42.02
CA GLU A 138 26.53 11.84 43.01
C GLU A 138 27.15 13.21 43.33
N GLN A 139 28.47 13.34 43.21
CA GLN A 139 29.15 14.62 43.40
C GLN A 139 28.85 15.55 42.22
N LYS A 140 29.02 15.08 40.99
CA LYS A 140 28.59 15.77 39.76
C LYS A 140 27.12 16.21 39.82
N GLN A 141 26.24 15.38 40.40
CA GLN A 141 24.83 15.71 40.62
C GLN A 141 24.63 16.85 41.63
N ARG A 142 25.32 16.83 42.77
CA ARG A 142 25.30 17.94 43.76
C ARG A 142 25.87 19.23 43.19
N ASP A 143 26.97 19.14 42.44
CA ASP A 143 27.64 20.29 41.83
C ASP A 143 26.75 20.96 40.76
N GLU A 144 26.02 20.17 39.96
CA GLU A 144 25.06 20.69 38.98
C GLU A 144 23.84 21.36 39.64
N ILE A 145 23.34 20.81 40.76
CA ILE A 145 22.25 21.45 41.54
C ILE A 145 22.75 22.80 42.08
N ALA A 146 23.90 22.82 42.76
CA ALA A 146 24.49 24.05 43.31
C ALA A 146 24.81 25.09 42.23
N PHE A 147 25.27 24.65 41.05
CA PHE A 147 25.49 25.53 39.90
C PHE A 147 24.19 26.20 39.44
N ARG A 148 23.10 25.44 39.30
CA ARG A 148 21.79 25.98 38.91
C ARG A 148 21.18 26.89 39.98
N GLU A 149 21.33 26.54 41.25
CA GLU A 149 20.90 27.37 42.39
C GLU A 149 21.69 28.69 42.48
N SER A 150 22.92 28.74 41.98
CA SER A 150 23.71 29.98 41.92
C SER A 150 23.17 31.02 40.92
N GLY A 151 22.23 30.65 40.05
CA GLY A 151 21.69 31.51 38.99
C GLY A 151 22.67 31.79 37.85
N GLN A 152 23.83 31.13 37.81
CA GLN A 152 24.77 31.24 36.70
C GLN A 152 24.26 30.48 35.48
N GLU A 153 24.21 31.16 34.34
CA GLU A 153 23.94 30.52 33.06
C GLU A 153 25.25 30.08 32.40
N ARG A 154 25.32 28.81 32.02
CA ARG A 154 26.28 28.34 31.02
C ARG A 154 25.53 27.99 29.75
N ARG A 155 26.16 28.27 28.62
CA ARG A 155 25.68 27.81 27.32
C ARG A 155 25.58 26.29 27.31
N TYR A 156 24.48 25.76 26.80
CA TYR A 156 24.30 24.32 26.66
C TYR A 156 25.30 23.72 25.66
N SER A 157 25.95 22.64 26.08
CA SER A 157 26.71 21.71 25.27
C SER A 157 26.45 20.32 25.81
N TRP A 158 26.28 19.32 24.93
CA TRP A 158 26.34 17.93 25.37
C TRP A 158 27.78 17.64 25.81
N ASP A 159 27.94 16.98 26.96
CA ASP A 159 29.25 16.91 27.63
C ASP A 159 30.05 15.63 27.35
N TYR A 160 29.46 14.68 26.59
CA TYR A 160 30.10 13.44 26.14
C TYR A 160 30.93 12.74 27.24
N ASP A 161 30.38 12.70 28.46
CA ASP A 161 31.07 12.25 29.67
C ASP A 161 31.69 10.85 29.47
N ALA A 162 33.02 10.74 29.67
CA ALA A 162 33.80 9.54 29.38
C ALA A 162 33.54 8.35 30.34
N ALA A 163 32.54 8.49 31.23
CA ALA A 163 32.05 7.49 32.15
C ALA A 163 30.63 6.99 31.80
N TYR A 164 30.15 7.24 30.58
CA TYR A 164 28.90 6.66 30.08
C TYR A 164 29.14 5.21 29.64
N ASP A 165 28.48 4.29 30.33
CA ASP A 165 28.39 2.88 29.94
C ASP A 165 26.98 2.56 29.40
N LEU A 166 26.88 1.52 28.55
CA LEU A 166 25.60 0.88 28.27
C LEU A 166 25.18 -0.01 29.45
N VAL A 167 23.92 0.11 29.85
CA VAL A 167 23.32 -0.61 30.99
C VAL A 167 21.98 -1.22 30.56
N GLU A 168 21.75 -2.46 30.94
CA GLU A 168 20.49 -3.18 30.78
C GLU A 168 19.80 -3.29 32.14
N PHE A 169 18.53 -2.88 32.23
CA PHE A 169 17.66 -3.03 33.40
C PHE A 169 16.68 -4.17 33.19
N ASP A 170 16.61 -5.10 34.13
CA ASP A 170 15.65 -6.21 34.15
C ASP A 170 14.34 -5.77 34.82
N ARG A 171 13.22 -5.83 34.09
CA ARG A 171 11.91 -5.39 34.61
C ARG A 171 11.27 -6.37 35.61
N GLN A 172 11.73 -7.61 35.69
CA GLN A 172 11.21 -8.63 36.60
C GLN A 172 11.93 -8.61 37.94
N THR A 173 13.27 -8.49 37.93
CA THR A 173 14.07 -8.47 39.18
C THR A 173 14.33 -7.06 39.70
N GLY A 174 14.37 -6.06 38.81
CA GLY A 174 14.79 -4.69 39.13
C GLY A 174 16.30 -4.49 39.14
N ASP A 175 17.08 -5.47 38.66
CA ASP A 175 18.54 -5.41 38.64
C ASP A 175 19.09 -4.63 37.43
N TYR A 176 20.33 -4.13 37.58
CA TYR A 176 21.08 -3.46 36.51
C TYR A 176 22.32 -4.28 36.11
N ARG A 177 22.42 -4.63 34.83
CA ARG A 177 23.60 -5.24 34.21
C ARG A 177 24.38 -4.19 33.43
N ARG A 178 25.64 -3.96 33.80
CA ARG A 178 26.58 -3.16 33.01
C ARG A 178 27.06 -3.97 31.80
N LEU A 179 26.87 -3.45 30.58
CA LEU A 179 27.24 -4.12 29.33
C LEU A 179 28.61 -3.67 28.80
N THR A 180 28.97 -2.39 29.00
CA THR A 180 30.28 -1.85 28.60
C THR A 180 31.06 -1.32 29.79
N THR A 181 32.38 -1.25 29.66
CA THR A 181 33.32 -0.81 30.73
C THR A 181 34.51 -0.02 30.19
N ALA A 182 34.48 0.34 28.91
CA ALA A 182 35.57 1.09 28.27
C ALA A 182 35.47 2.57 28.67
N VAL A 183 36.60 3.26 28.81
CA VAL A 183 36.60 4.71 28.97
C VAL A 183 36.14 5.33 27.64
N GLY A 184 35.09 6.14 27.71
CA GLY A 184 34.45 6.72 26.53
C GLY A 184 32.99 7.07 26.79
N TYR A 185 32.37 7.70 25.79
CA TYR A 185 30.95 7.95 25.75
C TYR A 185 30.27 6.79 25.02
N ASP A 186 29.84 5.74 25.73
CA ASP A 186 29.05 4.66 25.13
C ASP A 186 27.56 4.97 25.27
N ALA A 187 26.91 5.36 24.16
CA ALA A 187 25.50 5.73 24.18
C ALA A 187 24.80 5.52 22.83
N GLU A 188 23.56 6.02 22.73
CA GLU A 188 22.77 5.98 21.50
C GLU A 188 22.53 4.55 21.00
N GLY A 189 22.34 3.62 21.95
CA GLY A 189 22.21 2.19 21.68
C GLY A 189 20.79 1.76 21.30
N SER A 190 20.64 0.96 20.25
CA SER A 190 19.41 0.26 19.89
C SER A 190 19.64 -1.25 19.78
N TYR A 191 18.62 -2.06 20.08
CA TYR A 191 18.66 -3.50 19.81
C TYR A 191 18.25 -3.80 18.36
N SER A 192 18.77 -4.89 17.80
CA SER A 192 18.22 -5.50 16.59
C SER A 192 16.80 -6.05 16.83
N PRO A 193 15.96 -6.22 15.79
CA PRO A 193 14.59 -6.73 15.95
C PRO A 193 14.49 -8.13 16.58
N ASP A 194 15.51 -8.97 16.38
CA ASP A 194 15.65 -10.29 17.02
C ASP A 194 16.21 -10.25 18.45
N GLY A 195 16.58 -9.06 18.94
CA GLY A 195 17.16 -8.83 20.26
C GLY A 195 18.57 -9.39 20.47
N GLN A 196 19.24 -9.90 19.41
CA GLN A 196 20.55 -10.56 19.53
C GLN A 196 21.74 -9.61 19.53
N TYR A 197 21.59 -8.43 18.93
CA TYR A 197 22.65 -7.45 18.75
C TYR A 197 22.27 -6.10 19.33
N ILE A 198 23.27 -5.32 19.72
CA ILE A 198 23.17 -3.91 20.08
C ILE A 198 24.09 -3.13 19.14
N CYS A 199 23.56 -2.12 18.46
CA CYS A 199 24.37 -1.13 17.75
C CYS A 199 24.31 0.19 18.53
N PHE A 200 25.47 0.84 18.70
CA PHE A 200 25.61 2.04 19.54
C PHE A 200 26.75 2.93 19.04
N ALA A 201 26.78 4.17 19.51
CA ALA A 201 27.82 5.15 19.17
C ALA A 201 28.86 5.22 20.31
N SER A 202 30.15 5.31 19.97
CA SER A 202 31.22 5.48 20.96
C SER A 202 32.48 6.15 20.44
N ASN A 203 33.13 6.95 21.30
CA ASN A 203 34.48 7.50 21.09
C ASN A 203 35.57 6.73 21.84
N ARG A 204 35.28 5.53 22.37
CA ARG A 204 36.23 4.68 23.13
C ARG A 204 37.62 4.53 22.50
N ARG A 205 37.70 4.49 21.16
CA ARG A 205 38.98 4.41 20.41
C ARG A 205 39.91 5.57 20.75
N ALA A 206 39.38 6.78 20.94
CA ALA A 206 40.17 7.96 21.27
C ALA A 206 40.86 7.89 22.65
N TYR A 207 40.38 7.00 23.54
CA TYR A 207 40.98 6.74 24.85
C TYR A 207 41.90 5.50 24.86
N SER A 208 41.74 4.57 23.91
CA SER A 208 42.35 3.23 23.97
C SER A 208 43.23 2.84 22.78
N GLY A 209 43.32 3.65 21.73
CA GLY A 209 44.00 3.31 20.48
C GLY A 209 44.81 4.46 19.90
N GLU A 210 45.54 4.18 18.82
CA GLU A 210 46.30 5.20 18.11
C GLU A 210 45.38 6.10 17.28
N LEU A 211 45.46 7.41 17.56
CA LEU A 211 44.92 8.49 16.75
C LEU A 211 46.06 9.08 15.90
N SER A 212 45.74 9.49 14.67
CA SER A 212 46.60 10.41 13.93
C SER A 212 46.68 11.77 14.63
N GLU A 213 47.74 12.54 14.37
CA GLU A 213 47.88 13.92 14.93
C GLU A 213 46.64 14.79 14.66
N ARG A 214 45.99 14.60 13.50
CA ARG A 214 44.74 15.29 13.13
C ARG A 214 43.56 14.86 13.99
N GLU A 215 43.35 13.57 14.18
CA GLU A 215 42.28 13.04 15.03
C GLU A 215 42.48 13.48 16.49
N GLN A 216 43.72 13.44 16.99
CA GLN A 216 44.09 13.92 18.33
C GLN A 216 43.74 15.40 18.52
N MET A 217 44.15 16.28 17.58
CA MET A 217 43.83 17.72 17.63
C MET A 217 42.33 18.01 17.54
N LEU A 218 41.57 17.20 16.79
CA LEU A 218 40.12 17.34 16.72
C LEU A 218 39.45 16.89 18.03
N PHE A 219 39.89 15.77 18.60
CA PHE A 219 39.35 15.20 19.83
C PHE A 219 39.60 16.07 21.06
N GLU A 220 40.79 16.68 21.17
CA GLU A 220 41.11 17.66 22.22
C GLU A 220 40.27 18.94 22.13
N ARG A 221 39.72 19.25 20.94
CA ARG A 221 38.81 20.38 20.71
C ARG A 221 37.36 20.01 20.99
N ASP A 222 36.94 18.81 20.59
CA ASP A 222 35.57 18.31 20.72
C ASP A 222 35.56 16.77 20.79
N PRO A 223 35.21 16.16 21.94
CA PRO A 223 35.13 14.70 22.09
C PRO A 223 34.16 14.00 21.12
N ALA A 224 33.25 14.73 20.47
CA ALA A 224 32.36 14.20 19.44
C ALA A 224 33.07 13.87 18.12
N SER A 225 34.26 14.42 17.85
CA SER A 225 34.94 14.30 16.54
C SER A 225 35.56 12.93 16.23
N CYS A 226 35.47 12.00 17.17
CA CYS A 226 35.95 10.63 17.06
C CYS A 226 34.87 9.62 17.49
N MET A 227 33.60 9.96 17.25
CA MET A 227 32.46 9.09 17.51
C MET A 227 32.21 8.15 16.33
N ASP A 228 32.42 6.86 16.57
CA ASP A 228 32.18 5.79 15.60
C ASP A 228 30.99 4.91 16.03
N LEU A 229 30.42 4.17 15.08
CA LEU A 229 29.43 3.13 15.39
C LEU A 229 30.09 1.80 15.71
N TYR A 230 29.53 1.10 16.70
CA TYR A 230 29.93 -0.22 17.14
C TYR A 230 28.72 -1.17 17.17
N LEU A 231 28.98 -2.44 16.88
CA LEU A 231 28.03 -3.55 17.00
C LEU A 231 28.57 -4.55 18.02
N MET A 232 27.72 -5.10 18.87
CA MET A 232 28.06 -6.20 19.78
C MET A 232 26.86 -7.14 19.94
N ARG A 233 27.10 -8.35 20.46
CA ARG A 233 26.02 -9.25 20.93
C ARG A 233 25.38 -8.64 22.17
N HIS A 234 24.11 -8.98 22.42
CA HIS A 234 23.34 -8.43 23.55
C HIS A 234 23.96 -8.70 24.94
N ASP A 235 24.87 -9.68 25.06
CA ASP A 235 25.58 -10.01 26.28
C ASP A 235 26.89 -9.20 26.50
N GLY A 236 27.26 -8.37 25.52
CA GLY A 236 28.50 -7.57 25.49
C GLY A 236 29.65 -8.21 24.70
N SER A 237 29.47 -9.40 24.12
CA SER A 237 30.51 -10.10 23.34
C SER A 237 30.56 -9.68 21.86
N GLU A 238 31.56 -10.18 21.12
CA GLU A 238 31.75 -9.96 19.66
C GLU A 238 31.75 -8.48 19.21
N LEU A 239 32.30 -7.59 20.02
CA LEU A 239 32.40 -6.17 19.70
C LEU A 239 33.15 -5.91 18.36
N LYS A 240 32.48 -5.22 17.43
CA LYS A 240 32.99 -4.81 16.12
C LYS A 240 32.76 -3.32 15.89
N ARG A 241 33.77 -2.57 15.42
CA ARG A 241 33.60 -1.19 14.91
C ARG A 241 33.06 -1.24 13.48
N LEU A 242 32.01 -0.47 13.18
CA LEU A 242 31.35 -0.43 11.88
C LEU A 242 31.79 0.78 11.03
N THR A 243 32.03 1.93 11.64
CA THR A 243 32.43 3.16 10.92
C THR A 243 33.81 3.65 11.35
N THR A 244 34.45 4.42 10.46
CA THR A 244 35.82 4.93 10.67
C THR A 244 36.02 6.35 10.10
N ALA A 245 34.94 7.07 9.83
CA ALA A 245 35.01 8.42 9.28
C ALA A 245 35.45 9.42 10.36
N VAL A 246 36.21 10.44 9.99
CA VAL A 246 36.53 11.55 10.91
C VAL A 246 35.29 12.42 11.08
N GLY A 247 34.92 12.72 12.33
CA GLY A 247 33.69 13.44 12.67
C GLY A 247 32.82 12.64 13.63
N TYR A 248 31.50 12.78 13.50
CA TYR A 248 30.52 12.16 14.37
C TYR A 248 29.55 11.30 13.56
N ASP A 249 29.67 9.98 13.73
CA ASP A 249 28.62 9.02 13.42
C ASP A 249 27.83 8.68 14.69
N GLY A 250 26.50 8.81 14.68
CA GLY A 250 25.67 8.57 15.87
C GLY A 250 24.21 8.23 15.58
N GLY A 251 23.51 7.76 16.61
CA GLY A 251 22.08 7.37 16.56
C GLY A 251 21.81 6.25 15.56
N PRO A 252 22.47 5.08 15.68
CA PRO A 252 22.18 3.93 14.86
C PRO A 252 20.82 3.29 15.20
N PHE A 253 20.02 3.03 14.18
CA PHE A 253 18.79 2.22 14.29
C PHE A 253 18.80 1.12 13.24
N PHE A 254 18.39 -0.08 13.64
CA PHE A 254 18.22 -1.20 12.71
C PHE A 254 16.97 -1.02 11.85
N SER A 255 17.00 -1.53 10.63
CA SER A 255 15.79 -1.77 9.84
C SER A 255 14.92 -2.88 10.47
N PRO A 256 13.61 -2.93 10.15
CA PRO A 256 12.69 -3.93 10.72
C PRO A 256 13.08 -5.39 10.44
N ASP A 257 13.79 -5.64 9.34
CA ASP A 257 14.36 -6.94 8.93
C ASP A 257 15.70 -7.27 9.64
N GLY A 258 16.27 -6.34 10.41
CA GLY A 258 17.58 -6.43 11.06
C GLY A 258 18.79 -6.46 10.12
N GLN A 259 18.63 -6.31 8.80
CA GLN A 259 19.69 -6.44 7.80
C GLN A 259 20.47 -5.14 7.54
N ARG A 260 19.86 -3.98 7.82
CA ARG A 260 20.44 -2.65 7.57
C ARG A 260 20.47 -1.83 8.85
N ILE A 261 21.32 -0.80 8.85
CA ILE A 261 21.44 0.20 9.92
C ILE A 261 21.39 1.58 9.27
N CYS A 262 20.54 2.47 9.79
CA CYS A 262 20.56 3.90 9.47
C CYS A 262 21.16 4.70 10.62
N TRP A 263 21.80 5.83 10.32
CA TRP A 263 22.40 6.72 11.33
C TRP A 263 22.60 8.14 10.77
N ARG A 264 23.06 9.09 11.60
CA ARG A 264 23.50 10.42 11.15
C ARG A 264 25.01 10.50 11.04
N ARG A 265 25.53 11.11 9.96
CA ARG A 265 26.95 11.46 9.81
C ARG A 265 27.12 12.97 9.70
N PHE A 266 27.89 13.55 10.61
CA PHE A 266 28.27 14.97 10.53
C PHE A 266 29.37 15.21 9.49
N SER A 267 29.39 16.41 8.93
CA SER A 267 30.58 16.96 8.26
C SER A 267 31.74 17.14 9.26
N GLU A 268 32.98 17.15 8.77
CA GLU A 268 34.17 17.25 9.64
C GLU A 268 34.23 18.56 10.44
N ASP A 269 33.64 19.64 9.92
CA ASP A 269 33.50 20.93 10.59
C ASP A 269 32.28 21.01 11.54
N GLY A 270 31.44 19.96 11.57
CA GLY A 270 30.23 19.88 12.37
C GLY A 270 29.08 20.79 11.91
N ALA A 271 29.18 21.40 10.72
CA ALA A 271 28.21 22.36 10.22
C ALA A 271 26.93 21.72 9.63
N THR A 272 27.05 20.54 9.04
CA THR A 272 25.92 19.78 8.46
C THR A 272 25.94 18.34 8.93
N ALA A 273 24.82 17.64 8.76
CA ALA A 273 24.75 16.19 8.94
C ALA A 273 23.78 15.60 7.92
N GLU A 274 24.11 14.43 7.41
CA GLU A 274 23.27 13.69 6.45
C GLU A 274 22.88 12.33 7.04
N ILE A 275 21.74 11.81 6.58
CA ILE A 275 21.27 10.48 6.95
C ILE A 275 21.98 9.46 6.07
N MET A 276 22.46 8.40 6.71
CA MET A 276 23.27 7.35 6.11
C MET A 276 22.59 5.99 6.26
N LEU A 277 22.94 5.05 5.38
CA LEU A 277 22.46 3.67 5.37
C LEU A 277 23.63 2.70 5.08
N MET A 278 23.63 1.54 5.74
CA MET A 278 24.59 0.45 5.55
C MET A 278 23.97 -0.90 5.87
N ASN A 279 24.62 -1.99 5.45
CA ASN A 279 24.30 -3.34 5.93
C ASN A 279 24.72 -3.50 7.39
N ARG A 280 24.08 -4.41 8.14
CA ARG A 280 24.38 -4.71 9.55
C ARG A 280 25.86 -5.03 9.81
N ASP A 281 26.56 -5.60 8.84
CA ASP A 281 27.98 -5.93 8.95
C ASP A 281 28.92 -4.71 8.78
N GLY A 282 28.38 -3.53 8.44
CA GLY A 282 29.13 -2.29 8.18
C GLY A 282 29.45 -2.04 6.70
N SER A 283 29.08 -2.95 5.80
CA SER A 283 29.31 -2.81 4.35
C SER A 283 28.26 -1.90 3.67
N GLN A 284 28.56 -1.46 2.44
CA GLN A 284 27.67 -0.63 1.60
C GLN A 284 27.20 0.70 2.24
N GLN A 285 28.09 1.36 3.00
CA GLN A 285 27.80 2.70 3.55
C GLN A 285 27.53 3.72 2.44
N ARG A 286 26.35 4.35 2.45
CA ARG A 286 25.95 5.42 1.54
C ARG A 286 25.09 6.46 2.24
N ALA A 287 25.10 7.69 1.74
CA ALA A 287 24.13 8.70 2.15
C ALA A 287 22.77 8.43 1.47
N ILE A 288 21.68 8.75 2.16
CA ILE A 288 20.32 8.80 1.60
C ILE A 288 19.73 10.21 1.62
N THR A 289 20.46 11.20 2.16
CA THR A 289 20.15 12.62 2.03
C THR A 289 21.38 13.40 1.59
N ALA A 290 21.14 14.56 0.95
CA ALA A 290 22.17 15.53 0.58
C ALA A 290 21.60 16.96 0.74
N LEU A 291 21.07 17.27 1.93
CA LEU A 291 20.32 18.49 2.19
C LEU A 291 21.18 19.73 2.45
N GLY A 292 22.47 19.56 2.77
CA GLY A 292 23.35 20.68 3.14
C GLY A 292 22.91 21.38 4.44
N ALA A 293 22.22 20.64 5.30
CA ALA A 293 21.60 21.08 6.55
C ALA A 293 21.98 20.10 7.68
N MET A 294 21.50 20.35 8.90
CA MET A 294 21.66 19.43 10.03
C MET A 294 20.54 18.39 10.04
N SER A 295 20.75 17.26 9.36
CA SER A 295 19.78 16.15 9.29
C SER A 295 20.19 15.02 10.24
N TRP A 296 19.30 14.62 11.14
CA TRP A 296 19.61 13.72 12.25
C TRP A 296 18.39 12.96 12.79
N ALA A 297 18.64 12.04 13.74
CA ALA A 297 17.63 11.16 14.34
C ALA A 297 16.73 10.45 13.30
N PRO A 298 17.33 9.65 12.38
CA PRO A 298 16.55 8.85 11.46
C PRO A 298 15.87 7.68 12.18
N PHE A 299 14.69 7.28 11.71
CA PHE A 299 13.98 6.11 12.21
C PHE A 299 13.23 5.45 11.05
N PHE A 300 13.27 4.11 10.98
CA PHE A 300 12.56 3.37 9.93
C PHE A 300 11.06 3.30 10.21
N HIS A 301 10.25 3.44 9.16
CA HIS A 301 8.89 2.91 9.22
C HIS A 301 8.93 1.36 9.31
N PRO A 302 8.01 0.67 10.02
CA PRO A 302 8.04 -0.79 10.19
C PRO A 302 8.03 -1.62 8.90
N SER A 303 7.70 -1.02 7.75
CA SER A 303 7.84 -1.67 6.44
C SER A 303 9.26 -1.76 5.89
N GLY A 304 10.20 -0.95 6.41
CA GLY A 304 11.59 -0.88 5.95
C GLY A 304 11.83 -0.17 4.61
N GLU A 305 10.79 0.43 4.02
CA GLU A 305 10.82 1.09 2.70
C GLU A 305 11.10 2.58 2.76
N TYR A 306 10.90 3.22 3.91
CA TYR A 306 11.21 4.63 4.13
C TYR A 306 11.60 4.93 5.57
N LEU A 307 12.15 6.14 5.76
CA LEU A 307 12.59 6.66 7.03
C LEU A 307 11.96 8.02 7.28
N ILE A 308 11.73 8.32 8.55
CA ILE A 308 11.47 9.67 9.05
C ILE A 308 12.72 10.18 9.79
N PHE A 309 13.01 11.47 9.71
CA PHE A 309 14.17 12.10 10.34
C PHE A 309 13.89 13.57 10.68
N THR A 310 14.80 14.20 11.42
CA THR A 310 14.72 15.61 11.81
C THR A 310 15.70 16.44 10.97
N THR A 311 15.32 17.61 10.44
CA THR A 311 16.27 18.51 9.76
C THR A 311 16.00 19.99 10.01
N ASN A 312 17.05 20.81 10.01
CA ASN A 312 16.97 22.28 10.15
C ASN A 312 17.00 23.05 8.82
N ARG A 313 16.57 22.42 7.72
CA ARG A 313 16.53 22.97 6.35
C ARG A 313 15.87 24.37 6.24
N HIS A 314 15.02 24.73 7.21
CA HIS A 314 14.31 26.03 7.27
C HIS A 314 14.97 27.08 8.19
N GLY A 315 16.13 26.79 8.77
CA GLY A 315 16.93 27.73 9.56
C GLY A 315 17.47 27.12 10.86
N PHE A 316 18.57 27.67 11.39
CA PHE A 316 19.31 27.10 12.53
C PHE A 316 18.51 26.87 13.81
N SER A 317 17.39 27.57 13.99
CA SER A 317 16.48 27.42 15.14
C SER A 317 15.11 26.83 14.76
N ASN A 318 14.94 26.33 13.54
CA ASN A 318 13.73 25.63 13.12
C ASN A 318 14.04 24.19 12.69
N PHE A 319 13.76 23.23 13.56
CA PHE A 319 13.89 21.79 13.29
C PHE A 319 12.52 21.21 13.01
N GLU A 320 12.41 20.49 11.90
CA GLU A 320 11.16 19.91 11.40
C GLU A 320 11.36 18.43 11.07
N LEU A 321 10.28 17.66 11.14
CA LEU A 321 10.27 16.27 10.67
C LEU A 321 10.20 16.22 9.14
N TYR A 322 10.93 15.28 8.57
CA TYR A 322 11.01 14.99 7.14
C TYR A 322 11.00 13.48 6.92
N MET A 323 10.54 13.01 5.76
CA MET A 323 10.58 11.61 5.35
C MET A 323 11.26 11.43 3.99
N VAL A 324 11.90 10.28 3.78
CA VAL A 324 12.62 9.90 2.54
C VAL A 324 12.54 8.39 2.34
N ASP A 325 12.51 7.94 1.09
CA ASP A 325 12.57 6.52 0.77
C ASP A 325 13.90 5.88 1.22
N ALA A 326 13.88 4.60 1.57
CA ALA A 326 15.06 3.87 2.03
C ALA A 326 16.07 3.61 0.90
N ALA A 327 15.67 3.73 -0.37
CA ALA A 327 16.59 3.71 -1.50
C ALA A 327 17.31 5.06 -1.69
N GLY A 328 16.84 6.15 -1.07
CA GLY A 328 17.38 7.50 -1.20
C GLY A 328 17.29 8.04 -2.63
N GLN A 329 16.26 7.65 -3.39
CA GLN A 329 16.06 8.04 -4.79
C GLN A 329 15.13 9.26 -4.94
N GLN A 330 14.29 9.53 -3.94
CA GLN A 330 13.31 10.60 -3.95
C GLN A 330 13.77 11.79 -3.09
N GLU A 331 13.31 12.99 -3.45
CA GLU A 331 13.57 14.19 -2.66
C GLU A 331 12.87 14.11 -1.29
N PRO A 332 13.57 14.36 -0.15
CA PRO A 332 12.96 14.32 1.16
C PRO A 332 11.79 15.29 1.33
N LEU A 333 10.66 14.77 1.81
CA LEU A 333 9.40 15.49 1.98
C LEU A 333 9.20 15.97 3.41
N ARG A 334 8.68 17.19 3.57
CA ARG A 334 8.43 17.81 4.89
C ARG A 334 7.18 17.20 5.53
N VAL A 335 7.26 16.82 6.80
CA VAL A 335 6.17 16.22 7.57
C VAL A 335 5.51 17.25 8.51
N THR A 336 6.30 17.98 9.31
CA THR A 336 5.80 19.06 10.18
C THR A 336 6.04 20.44 9.57
N ASP A 337 5.18 21.42 9.86
CA ASP A 337 5.30 22.77 9.28
C ASP A 337 5.41 23.95 10.26
N ARG A 338 5.71 23.65 11.53
CA ARG A 338 5.57 24.59 12.64
C ARG A 338 6.91 25.06 13.19
N ALA A 339 7.16 26.36 13.08
CA ALA A 339 8.37 27.01 13.60
C ALA A 339 8.70 26.65 15.06
N GLY A 340 9.87 26.06 15.29
CA GLY A 340 10.40 25.73 16.62
C GLY A 340 11.29 24.47 16.58
N PHE A 341 11.06 23.57 17.53
CA PHE A 341 11.63 22.24 17.50
C PHE A 341 10.52 21.20 17.39
N ASP A 342 10.56 20.41 16.32
CA ASP A 342 9.86 19.16 16.10
C ASP A 342 10.91 18.14 15.62
N GLY A 343 11.21 17.12 16.43
CA GLY A 343 12.35 16.21 16.19
C GLY A 343 12.34 14.95 17.04
N LEU A 344 13.36 14.09 16.88
CA LEU A 344 13.48 12.78 17.54
C LEU A 344 12.25 11.87 17.31
N PRO A 345 11.88 11.59 16.04
CA PRO A 345 10.71 10.78 15.69
C PRO A 345 10.94 9.28 15.92
N ALA A 346 9.87 8.55 16.25
CA ALA A 346 9.81 7.09 16.18
C ALA A 346 8.39 6.61 15.82
N PHE A 347 8.30 5.54 15.02
CA PHE A 347 7.02 4.90 14.68
C PHE A 347 6.66 3.81 15.69
N SER A 348 5.35 3.59 15.89
CA SER A 348 4.84 2.38 16.54
C SER A 348 5.08 1.13 15.70
N PRO A 349 5.10 -0.08 16.28
CA PRO A 349 5.37 -1.32 15.54
C PRO A 349 4.38 -1.65 14.43
N ASP A 350 3.14 -1.13 14.53
CA ASP A 350 2.08 -1.27 13.53
C ASP A 350 2.11 -0.21 12.42
N GLY A 351 3.05 0.76 12.49
CA GLY A 351 3.19 1.86 11.53
C GLY A 351 2.12 2.95 11.62
N GLN A 352 1.13 2.83 12.52
CA GLN A 352 -0.05 3.70 12.52
C GLN A 352 0.03 4.87 13.51
N THR A 353 1.06 4.94 14.35
CA THR A 353 1.32 6.05 15.28
C THR A 353 2.75 6.57 15.10
N LEU A 354 2.90 7.90 15.10
CA LEU A 354 4.19 8.56 15.21
C LEU A 354 4.30 9.23 16.58
N VAL A 355 5.40 9.01 17.29
CA VAL A 355 5.80 9.78 18.48
C VAL A 355 6.99 10.67 18.11
N TRP A 356 7.04 11.90 18.63
CA TRP A 356 8.18 12.80 18.49
C TRP A 356 8.28 13.79 19.64
N THR A 357 9.36 14.55 19.68
CA THR A 357 9.60 15.62 20.65
C THR A 357 9.26 16.98 20.03
N SER A 358 8.34 17.74 20.64
CA SER A 358 7.90 19.05 20.16
C SER A 358 7.95 20.13 21.24
N GLN A 359 8.08 21.39 20.81
CA GLN A 359 7.88 22.59 21.64
C GLN A 359 6.48 23.23 21.49
N ALA A 360 5.52 22.53 20.86
CA ALA A 360 4.18 23.06 20.59
C ALA A 360 3.37 23.42 21.85
N GLY A 361 3.59 22.72 22.97
CA GLY A 361 2.84 22.86 24.22
C GLY A 361 3.22 24.04 25.13
N GLY A 362 4.02 25.00 24.65
CA GLY A 362 4.46 26.16 25.45
C GLY A 362 5.98 26.34 25.53
N GLY A 363 6.73 25.98 24.48
CA GLY A 363 8.17 26.28 24.35
C GLY A 363 9.12 25.32 25.07
N GLN A 364 8.63 24.52 26.02
CA GLN A 364 9.40 23.40 26.57
C GLN A 364 9.28 22.17 25.66
N SER A 365 10.38 21.44 25.48
CA SER A 365 10.39 20.19 24.71
C SER A 365 9.66 19.08 25.48
N GLN A 366 8.60 18.53 24.90
CA GLN A 366 7.79 17.44 25.46
C GLN A 366 7.48 16.41 24.37
N LEU A 367 7.05 15.21 24.75
CA LEU A 367 6.63 14.20 23.79
C LEU A 367 5.21 14.47 23.28
N PHE A 368 5.01 14.25 21.99
CA PHE A 368 3.74 14.32 21.27
C PHE A 368 3.56 13.01 20.49
N GLU A 369 2.31 12.60 20.29
CA GLU A 369 1.96 11.53 19.35
C GLU A 369 0.83 11.96 18.41
N ALA A 370 0.73 11.25 17.29
CA ALA A 370 -0.29 11.44 16.27
C ALA A 370 -0.56 10.13 15.53
N SER A 371 -1.77 9.98 14.99
CA SER A 371 -2.08 8.96 14.00
C SER A 371 -1.32 9.25 12.70
N TRP A 372 -0.64 8.24 12.16
CA TRP A 372 0.16 8.32 10.94
C TRP A 372 -0.56 7.71 9.75
N ASN A 373 -0.54 8.40 8.61
CA ASN A 373 -1.13 7.93 7.35
C ASN A 373 -0.05 7.33 6.42
N ASP A 374 0.30 6.06 6.66
CA ASP A 374 1.27 5.32 5.83
C ASP A 374 0.90 5.31 4.35
N THR A 375 -0.38 5.12 4.02
CA THR A 375 -0.86 5.14 2.62
C THR A 375 -0.56 6.46 1.92
N ALA A 376 -0.81 7.61 2.56
CA ALA A 376 -0.45 8.90 2.00
C ALA A 376 1.07 9.08 1.92
N ALA A 377 1.81 8.69 2.96
CA ALA A 377 3.28 8.79 2.98
C ALA A 377 3.92 8.06 1.80
N ARG A 378 3.45 6.85 1.50
CA ARG A 378 3.91 6.02 0.38
C ARG A 378 3.56 6.60 -0.97
N GLN A 379 2.31 7.06 -1.17
CA GLN A 379 1.90 7.73 -2.40
C GLN A 379 2.77 8.97 -2.69
N LEU A 380 3.07 9.75 -1.65
CA LEU A 380 3.92 10.93 -1.73
C LEU A 380 5.39 10.58 -2.04
N LEU A 381 5.91 9.50 -1.45
CA LEU A 381 7.25 8.96 -1.71
C LEU A 381 7.33 8.06 -2.95
N GLN A 382 6.24 7.90 -3.72
CA GLN A 382 6.16 7.02 -4.89
C GLN A 382 6.59 5.57 -4.60
N LEU A 383 6.27 5.08 -3.40
CA LEU A 383 6.56 3.72 -2.95
C LEU A 383 5.42 2.76 -3.31
N GLY A 384 5.78 1.49 -3.47
CA GLY A 384 4.82 0.41 -3.67
C GLY A 384 3.89 0.17 -2.47
N ASP A 385 2.94 -0.74 -2.65
CA ASP A 385 2.00 -1.11 -1.59
C ASP A 385 2.70 -1.97 -0.51
N PRO A 386 2.51 -1.70 0.79
CA PRO A 386 3.14 -2.45 1.90
C PRO A 386 2.91 -3.97 1.85
N ALA A 387 1.89 -4.40 1.11
CA ALA A 387 1.63 -5.78 0.71
C ALA A 387 2.86 -6.60 0.27
N ASP A 388 3.80 -5.98 -0.45
CA ASP A 388 4.76 -6.73 -1.26
C ASP A 388 5.91 -7.34 -0.41
N ASN A 389 6.32 -6.71 0.70
CA ASN A 389 7.48 -7.14 1.50
C ASN A 389 7.25 -8.40 2.37
N THR A 390 6.08 -8.55 3.00
CA THR A 390 5.75 -9.79 3.74
C THR A 390 5.62 -10.97 2.77
N SER A 391 4.99 -10.71 1.63
CA SER A 391 4.83 -11.68 0.54
C SER A 391 6.18 -12.18 0.01
N GLN A 392 7.18 -11.30 -0.12
CA GLN A 392 8.56 -11.67 -0.50
C GLN A 392 9.22 -12.62 0.50
N ALA A 393 9.11 -12.34 1.81
CA ALA A 393 9.71 -13.20 2.84
C ALA A 393 9.06 -14.60 2.88
N GLU A 394 7.73 -14.68 2.75
CA GLU A 394 7.00 -15.95 2.72
C GLU A 394 7.22 -16.73 1.41
N ALA A 395 7.40 -16.05 0.28
CA ALA A 395 7.79 -16.67 -0.98
C ALA A 395 9.22 -17.25 -0.94
N ALA A 396 10.17 -16.50 -0.37
CA ALA A 396 11.55 -16.95 -0.20
C ALA A 396 11.66 -18.16 0.75
N GLU A 397 10.83 -18.22 1.80
CA GLU A 397 10.73 -19.43 2.64
C GLU A 397 10.04 -20.58 1.91
N ALA A 398 8.96 -20.32 1.16
CA ALA A 398 8.33 -21.36 0.34
C ALA A 398 9.33 -22.02 -0.62
N ALA A 399 10.09 -21.23 -1.39
CA ALA A 399 11.08 -21.73 -2.34
C ALA A 399 12.26 -22.48 -1.71
N ARG A 400 12.49 -22.31 -0.40
CA ARG A 400 13.48 -23.08 0.37
C ARG A 400 12.98 -24.45 0.83
N VAL A 401 11.67 -24.63 0.96
CA VAL A 401 11.06 -25.83 1.55
C VAL A 401 10.30 -26.69 0.55
N THR A 402 9.95 -26.15 -0.62
CA THR A 402 9.40 -26.92 -1.75
C THR A 402 10.51 -27.65 -2.51
N ALA A 403 10.17 -28.73 -3.20
CA ALA A 403 11.12 -29.53 -4.00
C ALA A 403 10.90 -29.34 -5.52
N PRO A 404 11.96 -29.46 -6.36
CA PRO A 404 11.81 -29.46 -7.82
C PRO A 404 11.20 -30.78 -8.33
N GLY A 405 9.89 -30.91 -8.15
CA GLY A 405 9.08 -32.05 -8.57
C GLY A 405 7.65 -31.89 -8.09
N PHE A 406 6.69 -32.50 -8.79
CA PHE A 406 5.26 -32.27 -8.56
C PHE A 406 4.78 -32.90 -7.24
N VAL A 407 4.87 -32.14 -6.13
CA VAL A 407 4.61 -32.62 -4.78
C VAL A 407 3.31 -32.02 -4.25
N ALA A 408 2.34 -32.88 -3.93
CA ALA A 408 1.01 -32.42 -3.48
C ALA A 408 1.03 -31.56 -2.21
N ALA A 409 2.07 -31.68 -1.36
CA ALA A 409 2.26 -30.83 -0.19
C ALA A 409 2.73 -29.40 -0.55
N ASP A 410 3.45 -29.24 -1.65
CA ASP A 410 4.02 -27.98 -2.11
C ASP A 410 2.97 -27.18 -2.91
N VAL A 411 2.22 -27.86 -3.80
CA VAL A 411 0.93 -27.39 -4.32
C VAL A 411 0.01 -26.91 -3.18
N GLY A 412 -0.14 -27.73 -2.14
CA GLY A 412 -0.98 -27.40 -0.98
C GLY A 412 -0.52 -26.16 -0.19
N ARG A 413 0.79 -25.90 -0.16
CA ARG A 413 1.40 -24.70 0.48
C ARG A 413 1.08 -23.44 -0.31
N HIS A 414 1.18 -23.50 -1.64
CA HIS A 414 0.80 -22.38 -2.51
C HIS A 414 -0.70 -22.08 -2.44
N VAL A 415 -1.55 -23.12 -2.44
CA VAL A 415 -3.00 -22.96 -2.26
C VAL A 415 -3.34 -22.40 -0.88
N ASP A 416 -2.70 -22.87 0.21
CA ASP A 416 -2.88 -22.30 1.56
C ASP A 416 -2.61 -20.80 1.55
N TYR A 417 -1.41 -20.39 1.10
CA TYR A 417 -0.98 -18.99 1.08
C TYR A 417 -1.97 -18.12 0.31
N LEU A 418 -2.33 -18.51 -0.92
CA LEU A 418 -3.23 -17.73 -1.75
C LEU A 418 -4.62 -17.61 -1.11
N CYS A 419 -5.10 -18.65 -0.43
CA CYS A 419 -6.44 -18.73 0.18
C CYS A 419 -6.56 -18.13 1.60
N ARG A 420 -5.53 -17.46 2.13
CA ARG A 420 -5.60 -16.92 3.49
C ARG A 420 -6.52 -15.70 3.62
N PRO A 421 -7.14 -15.46 4.80
CA PRO A 421 -8.05 -14.34 5.01
C PRO A 421 -7.45 -12.96 4.69
N GLU A 422 -6.14 -12.79 4.90
CA GLU A 422 -5.40 -11.54 4.75
C GLU A 422 -5.23 -11.13 3.29
N LEU A 423 -5.50 -12.03 2.33
CA LEU A 423 -5.57 -11.74 0.91
C LEU A 423 -6.98 -11.39 0.44
N GLY A 424 -7.99 -11.39 1.33
CA GLY A 424 -9.31 -10.79 1.10
C GLY A 424 -10.11 -11.34 -0.10
N GLY A 425 -9.70 -12.48 -0.66
CA GLY A 425 -10.26 -13.08 -1.88
C GLY A 425 -9.70 -12.52 -3.19
N ARG A 426 -8.58 -11.79 -3.15
CA ARG A 426 -7.74 -11.43 -4.30
C ARG A 426 -8.49 -10.78 -5.48
N LEU A 427 -9.46 -9.90 -5.22
CA LEU A 427 -10.09 -9.16 -6.32
C LEU A 427 -9.08 -8.23 -7.00
N THR A 428 -9.15 -8.16 -8.32
CA THR A 428 -8.27 -7.35 -9.16
C THR A 428 -8.13 -5.91 -8.64
N GLY A 429 -6.89 -5.45 -8.49
CA GLY A 429 -6.54 -4.12 -7.99
C GLY A 429 -6.73 -3.92 -6.48
N THR A 430 -7.06 -4.96 -5.72
CA THR A 430 -7.10 -4.88 -4.25
C THR A 430 -5.75 -5.21 -3.62
N ALA A 431 -5.48 -4.67 -2.43
CA ALA A 431 -4.27 -4.99 -1.66
C ALA A 431 -4.05 -6.50 -1.45
N GLY A 432 -5.11 -7.31 -1.43
CA GLY A 432 -5.01 -8.76 -1.34
C GLY A 432 -4.52 -9.45 -2.62
N GLU A 433 -4.85 -8.92 -3.79
CA GLU A 433 -4.27 -9.34 -5.07
C GLU A 433 -2.83 -8.82 -5.23
N LEU A 434 -2.53 -7.61 -4.76
CA LEU A 434 -1.15 -7.11 -4.73
C LEU A 434 -0.24 -8.04 -3.90
N ARG A 435 -0.68 -8.51 -2.72
CA ARG A 435 0.01 -9.56 -1.94
C ARG A 435 0.21 -10.86 -2.71
N ALA A 436 -0.81 -11.31 -3.44
CA ALA A 436 -0.73 -12.54 -4.24
C ALA A 436 0.31 -12.41 -5.37
N THR A 437 0.24 -11.30 -6.12
CA THR A 437 1.14 -11.02 -7.25
C THR A 437 2.59 -10.84 -6.80
N ALA A 438 2.83 -10.21 -5.64
CA ALA A 438 4.16 -10.09 -5.07
C ALA A 438 4.72 -11.44 -4.58
N TYR A 439 3.89 -12.29 -3.97
CA TYR A 439 4.29 -13.65 -3.58
C TYR A 439 4.72 -14.48 -4.80
N VAL A 440 3.91 -14.45 -5.87
CA VAL A 440 4.22 -15.16 -7.12
C VAL A 440 5.49 -14.61 -7.77
N ALA A 441 5.66 -13.28 -7.85
CA ALA A 441 6.85 -12.64 -8.39
C ALA A 441 8.11 -13.05 -7.62
N ALA A 442 8.09 -12.94 -6.29
CA ALA A 442 9.21 -13.27 -5.43
C ALA A 442 9.56 -14.78 -5.44
N TYR A 443 8.56 -15.66 -5.60
CA TYR A 443 8.81 -17.08 -5.77
C TYR A 443 9.53 -17.35 -7.09
N LEU A 444 9.04 -16.79 -8.21
CA LEU A 444 9.66 -16.94 -9.52
C LEU A 444 11.07 -16.33 -9.57
N GLU A 445 11.29 -15.19 -8.91
CA GLU A 445 12.61 -14.57 -8.75
C GLU A 445 13.57 -15.48 -7.96
N SER A 446 13.11 -16.10 -6.87
CA SER A 446 13.94 -16.99 -6.05
C SER A 446 14.41 -18.26 -6.76
N LEU A 447 13.70 -18.67 -7.82
CA LEU A 447 14.08 -19.75 -8.73
C LEU A 447 15.10 -19.32 -9.79
N GLY A 448 15.44 -18.03 -9.87
CA GLY A 448 16.38 -17.46 -10.84
C GLY A 448 15.76 -17.15 -12.21
N LEU A 449 14.44 -16.99 -12.31
CA LEU A 449 13.81 -16.47 -13.53
C LEU A 449 14.04 -14.96 -13.66
N GLU A 450 14.10 -14.47 -14.89
CA GLU A 450 14.31 -13.05 -15.20
C GLU A 450 12.99 -12.27 -15.20
N PRO A 451 12.97 -11.00 -14.77
CA PRO A 451 11.78 -10.14 -14.87
C PRO A 451 11.39 -9.87 -16.34
N ALA A 452 10.11 -10.01 -16.66
CA ALA A 452 9.59 -9.88 -18.04
C ALA A 452 8.42 -8.89 -18.19
N GLY A 453 8.14 -8.10 -17.15
CA GLY A 453 7.16 -7.03 -17.15
C GLY A 453 7.73 -5.68 -17.59
N THR A 454 7.00 -4.62 -17.25
CA THR A 454 7.34 -3.23 -17.59
C THR A 454 8.58 -2.79 -16.81
N ASP A 455 9.42 -1.97 -17.45
CA ASP A 455 10.64 -1.35 -16.88
C ASP A 455 11.63 -2.32 -16.21
N GLY A 456 11.66 -3.58 -16.66
CA GLY A 456 12.55 -4.61 -16.10
C GLY A 456 12.09 -5.15 -14.74
N SER A 457 10.81 -4.99 -14.40
CA SER A 457 10.18 -5.60 -13.24
C SER A 457 9.48 -6.92 -13.59
N PHE A 458 9.05 -7.70 -12.59
CA PHE A 458 8.16 -8.84 -12.80
C PHE A 458 6.71 -8.44 -13.10
N PHE A 459 6.37 -7.15 -13.11
CA PHE A 459 4.99 -6.69 -13.12
C PHE A 459 4.59 -6.05 -14.45
N HIS A 460 3.39 -6.39 -14.92
CA HIS A 460 2.75 -5.71 -16.05
C HIS A 460 1.41 -5.14 -15.58
N GLU A 461 1.40 -3.82 -15.35
CA GLU A 461 0.25 -3.08 -14.86
C GLU A 461 -0.63 -2.60 -16.01
N PHE A 462 -1.95 -2.73 -15.86
CA PHE A 462 -2.93 -2.29 -16.85
C PHE A 462 -4.11 -1.57 -16.17
N GLU A 463 -4.78 -0.69 -16.91
CA GLU A 463 -5.96 0.03 -16.44
C GLU A 463 -7.23 -0.75 -16.78
N PHE A 464 -8.20 -0.79 -15.87
CA PHE A 464 -9.50 -1.41 -16.09
C PHE A 464 -10.61 -0.63 -15.36
N VAL A 465 -11.86 -0.81 -15.80
CA VAL A 465 -13.04 -0.32 -15.06
C VAL A 465 -13.34 -1.32 -13.95
N SER A 466 -13.23 -0.89 -12.70
CA SER A 466 -13.47 -1.71 -11.50
C SER A 466 -14.88 -1.63 -10.96
N ASP A 467 -15.54 -0.47 -11.16
CA ASP A 467 -16.92 -0.23 -10.74
C ASP A 467 -17.57 0.82 -11.65
N VAL A 468 -18.84 1.11 -11.43
CA VAL A 468 -19.59 2.18 -12.09
C VAL A 468 -20.37 2.98 -11.05
N LYS A 469 -20.36 4.31 -11.19
CA LYS A 469 -21.14 5.21 -10.34
C LYS A 469 -22.13 6.02 -11.18
N LEU A 470 -23.18 6.49 -10.52
CA LEU A 470 -24.08 7.49 -11.10
C LEU A 470 -23.33 8.82 -11.23
N GLY A 471 -23.36 9.44 -12.41
CA GLY A 471 -22.98 10.83 -12.59
C GLY A 471 -24.09 11.80 -12.17
N GLU A 472 -23.76 13.10 -12.15
CA GLU A 472 -24.61 14.15 -11.60
C GLU A 472 -25.85 14.48 -12.45
N HIS A 473 -25.94 13.97 -13.68
CA HIS A 473 -26.98 14.35 -14.64
C HIS A 473 -28.14 13.34 -14.75
N ASN A 474 -28.15 12.28 -13.95
CA ASN A 474 -29.21 11.28 -13.96
C ASN A 474 -30.59 11.87 -13.63
N ARG A 475 -31.53 11.76 -14.58
CA ARG A 475 -32.92 12.20 -14.42
C ARG A 475 -33.89 11.22 -15.07
N LEU A 476 -35.06 11.05 -14.46
CA LEU A 476 -36.20 10.35 -15.05
C LEU A 476 -37.46 11.18 -14.76
N ALA A 477 -38.30 11.36 -15.77
CA ALA A 477 -39.55 12.09 -15.66
C ALA A 477 -40.66 11.42 -16.47
N ALA A 478 -41.90 11.49 -15.97
CA ALA A 478 -43.12 11.18 -16.72
C ALA A 478 -44.01 12.42 -16.77
N GLY A 479 -44.14 13.05 -17.93
CA GLY A 479 -44.75 14.38 -18.04
C GLY A 479 -44.04 15.41 -17.13
N GLU A 480 -44.79 16.08 -16.26
CA GLU A 480 -44.23 17.04 -15.28
C GLU A 480 -43.66 16.37 -14.01
N ARG A 481 -43.90 15.08 -13.80
CA ARG A 481 -43.45 14.36 -12.59
C ARG A 481 -42.01 13.91 -12.75
N GLN A 482 -41.12 14.41 -11.90
CA GLN A 482 -39.75 13.90 -11.75
C GLN A 482 -39.66 12.83 -10.65
N TYR A 483 -38.77 11.87 -10.84
CA TYR A 483 -38.57 10.73 -9.93
C TYR A 483 -37.19 10.76 -9.29
N ALA A 484 -37.12 10.48 -7.98
CA ALA A 484 -35.89 10.50 -7.21
C ALA A 484 -35.02 9.27 -7.54
N VAL A 485 -33.78 9.51 -7.96
CA VAL A 485 -32.81 8.42 -8.15
C VAL A 485 -32.58 7.67 -6.82
N ASP A 486 -32.26 6.39 -6.92
CA ASP A 486 -32.04 5.43 -5.83
C ASP A 486 -33.27 5.08 -4.97
N ASN A 487 -34.36 5.85 -5.05
CA ASN A 487 -35.62 5.57 -4.35
C ASN A 487 -36.72 5.14 -5.32
N ASP A 488 -37.00 5.98 -6.31
CA ASP A 488 -38.05 5.77 -7.31
C ASP A 488 -37.53 5.00 -8.52
N TRP A 489 -36.27 5.23 -8.91
CA TRP A 489 -35.66 4.62 -10.09
C TRP A 489 -34.12 4.62 -10.04
N ARG A 490 -33.49 3.85 -10.93
CA ARG A 490 -32.03 3.85 -11.17
C ARG A 490 -31.72 3.32 -12.58
N PRO A 491 -30.71 3.83 -13.30
CA PRO A 491 -30.27 3.22 -14.56
C PRO A 491 -29.59 1.86 -14.33
N VAL A 492 -29.65 0.97 -15.31
CA VAL A 492 -28.93 -0.32 -15.29
C VAL A 492 -27.53 -0.11 -15.88
N PHE A 493 -26.49 -0.77 -15.35
CA PHE A 493 -25.11 -0.45 -15.72
C PHE A 493 -24.79 -0.59 -17.23
N PHE A 494 -25.45 -1.52 -17.95
CA PHE A 494 -25.30 -1.69 -19.41
C PHE A 494 -26.16 -0.72 -20.23
N SER A 495 -26.83 0.25 -19.61
CA SER A 495 -27.64 1.22 -20.33
C SER A 495 -26.79 2.04 -21.31
N GLN A 496 -27.37 2.37 -22.46
CA GLN A 496 -26.92 3.50 -23.25
C GLN A 496 -26.98 4.78 -22.39
N GLN A 497 -25.98 5.65 -22.57
CA GLN A 497 -25.91 6.95 -21.90
C GLN A 497 -26.46 8.06 -22.80
N GLY A 498 -26.78 9.20 -22.19
CA GLY A 498 -27.32 10.39 -22.86
C GLY A 498 -28.80 10.60 -22.61
N ASP A 499 -29.39 11.47 -23.42
CA ASP A 499 -30.78 11.90 -23.30
C ASP A 499 -31.74 11.04 -24.15
N VAL A 500 -32.89 10.74 -23.56
CA VAL A 500 -34.04 10.11 -24.21
C VAL A 500 -35.22 11.06 -24.11
N GLU A 501 -35.63 11.57 -25.27
CA GLU A 501 -36.81 12.44 -25.42
C GLU A 501 -38.10 11.77 -24.89
N PRO A 502 -39.13 12.54 -24.48
CA PRO A 502 -40.37 11.98 -23.94
C PRO A 502 -41.13 11.11 -24.95
N THR A 503 -41.12 9.78 -24.76
CA THR A 503 -41.90 8.83 -25.59
C THR A 503 -42.84 7.95 -24.76
N GLU A 504 -43.87 7.44 -25.43
CA GLU A 504 -44.94 6.61 -24.89
C GLU A 504 -44.40 5.33 -24.22
N VAL A 505 -45.10 4.82 -23.20
CA VAL A 505 -44.75 3.58 -22.51
C VAL A 505 -45.74 2.47 -22.85
N VAL A 506 -45.24 1.28 -23.16
CA VAL A 506 -46.02 0.06 -23.38
C VAL A 506 -45.60 -1.02 -22.39
N PHE A 507 -46.54 -1.77 -21.84
CA PHE A 507 -46.26 -2.92 -20.98
C PHE A 507 -46.20 -4.21 -21.80
N ALA A 508 -45.11 -4.96 -21.62
CA ALA A 508 -44.85 -6.23 -22.32
C ALA A 508 -44.63 -7.39 -21.35
N GLY A 509 -45.47 -7.51 -20.32
CA GLY A 509 -45.47 -8.66 -19.41
C GLY A 509 -44.11 -8.90 -18.74
N TYR A 510 -43.56 -10.09 -18.94
CA TYR A 510 -42.22 -10.46 -18.46
C TYR A 510 -41.08 -10.08 -19.43
N GLY A 511 -41.37 -9.58 -20.63
CA GLY A 511 -40.36 -9.20 -21.64
C GLY A 511 -39.58 -10.38 -22.23
N ILE A 512 -40.09 -11.60 -22.08
CA ILE A 512 -39.43 -12.83 -22.53
C ILE A 512 -39.92 -13.19 -23.94
N VAL A 513 -38.99 -13.68 -24.76
CA VAL A 513 -39.24 -14.36 -26.03
C VAL A 513 -38.50 -15.68 -25.98
N ALA A 514 -39.23 -16.78 -25.87
CA ALA A 514 -38.72 -18.14 -25.78
C ALA A 514 -39.41 -19.00 -26.85
N PRO A 515 -38.66 -19.57 -27.82
CA PRO A 515 -39.23 -20.37 -28.89
C PRO A 515 -39.67 -21.74 -28.37
N ALA A 516 -40.66 -22.36 -29.02
CA ALA A 516 -41.04 -23.73 -28.71
C ALA A 516 -39.86 -24.71 -28.89
N GLU A 517 -39.63 -25.57 -27.91
CA GLU A 517 -38.63 -26.65 -27.95
C GLU A 517 -39.36 -28.01 -27.91
N ALA A 518 -39.20 -28.83 -28.94
CA ALA A 518 -39.72 -30.20 -28.95
C ALA A 518 -39.01 -31.09 -27.91
N ALA A 519 -39.73 -32.09 -27.39
CA ALA A 519 -39.16 -33.11 -26.50
C ALA A 519 -37.98 -33.83 -27.17
N ARG A 520 -36.95 -34.18 -26.38
CA ARG A 520 -35.82 -34.98 -26.88
C ARG A 520 -36.18 -36.46 -26.85
N ASP A 521 -36.15 -37.10 -28.02
CA ASP A 521 -36.40 -38.54 -28.16
C ASP A 521 -35.54 -39.38 -27.20
N GLY A 522 -36.20 -40.28 -26.46
CA GLY A 522 -35.54 -41.24 -25.57
C GLY A 522 -35.21 -40.74 -24.15
N GLN A 523 -35.55 -39.51 -23.77
CA GLN A 523 -35.33 -39.00 -22.41
C GLN A 523 -36.62 -39.06 -21.57
N GLU A 524 -36.69 -39.99 -20.61
CA GLU A 524 -37.80 -40.06 -19.65
C GLU A 524 -37.96 -38.73 -18.89
N GLY A 525 -39.18 -38.18 -18.90
CA GLY A 525 -39.50 -36.88 -18.30
C GLY A 525 -39.39 -35.67 -19.25
N SER A 526 -38.97 -35.83 -20.51
CA SER A 526 -39.00 -34.73 -21.50
C SER A 526 -40.41 -34.48 -22.03
N SER A 527 -40.99 -33.32 -21.75
CA SER A 527 -42.19 -32.80 -22.43
C SER A 527 -41.80 -31.79 -23.52
N ASP A 528 -42.72 -31.54 -24.45
CA ASP A 528 -42.64 -30.35 -25.31
C ASP A 528 -42.70 -29.09 -24.43
N LYS A 529 -42.02 -28.03 -24.87
CA LYS A 529 -42.06 -26.70 -24.25
C LYS A 529 -42.73 -25.75 -25.22
N GLU A 530 -43.86 -25.20 -24.79
CA GLU A 530 -44.63 -24.23 -25.56
C GLU A 530 -43.84 -22.94 -25.79
N GLU A 531 -44.22 -22.16 -26.79
CA GLU A 531 -43.68 -20.81 -26.98
C GLU A 531 -44.04 -19.87 -25.80
N TYR A 532 -43.29 -18.79 -25.62
CA TYR A 532 -43.65 -17.67 -24.76
C TYR A 532 -43.06 -16.38 -25.35
N ASP A 533 -43.88 -15.55 -25.99
CA ASP A 533 -43.48 -14.24 -26.52
C ASP A 533 -44.38 -13.15 -25.91
N SER A 534 -43.76 -12.21 -25.19
CA SER A 534 -44.45 -11.11 -24.48
C SER A 534 -44.74 -9.89 -25.36
N TYR A 535 -44.34 -9.92 -26.64
CA TYR A 535 -44.47 -8.85 -27.63
C TYR A 535 -45.48 -9.18 -28.73
N VAL A 536 -46.17 -10.32 -28.64
CA VAL A 536 -47.20 -10.72 -29.61
C VAL A 536 -48.28 -9.65 -29.71
N HIS A 537 -48.46 -9.13 -30.94
CA HIS A 537 -49.37 -8.01 -31.26
C HIS A 537 -49.09 -6.67 -30.54
N LEU A 538 -47.91 -6.49 -29.93
CA LEU A 538 -47.51 -5.23 -29.29
C LEU A 538 -46.54 -4.43 -30.17
N ASP A 539 -46.93 -3.22 -30.56
CA ASP A 539 -46.02 -2.27 -31.20
C ASP A 539 -45.20 -1.51 -30.16
N VAL A 540 -43.89 -1.80 -30.13
CA VAL A 540 -42.90 -1.18 -29.24
C VAL A 540 -42.02 -0.13 -29.93
N THR A 541 -42.24 0.13 -31.22
CA THR A 541 -41.36 0.97 -32.04
C THR A 541 -41.28 2.39 -31.51
N ASP A 542 -40.06 2.90 -31.24
CA ASP A 542 -39.77 4.22 -30.65
C ASP A 542 -40.41 4.47 -29.25
N LYS A 543 -40.88 3.42 -28.56
CA LYS A 543 -41.50 3.50 -27.22
C LYS A 543 -40.60 2.96 -26.11
N TRP A 544 -40.88 3.36 -24.87
CA TRP A 544 -40.36 2.67 -23.69
C TRP A 544 -41.15 1.39 -23.44
N VAL A 545 -40.47 0.29 -23.18
CA VAL A 545 -41.11 -0.99 -22.84
C VAL A 545 -40.98 -1.24 -21.34
N LEU A 546 -42.08 -1.34 -20.61
CA LEU A 546 -42.12 -1.75 -19.21
C LEU A 546 -42.28 -3.27 -19.11
N VAL A 547 -41.40 -3.92 -18.35
CA VAL A 547 -41.40 -5.38 -18.15
C VAL A 547 -41.11 -5.76 -16.70
N PHE A 548 -41.66 -6.88 -16.25
CA PHE A 548 -41.24 -7.50 -15.00
C PHE A 548 -39.82 -8.05 -15.11
N ARG A 549 -39.02 -7.79 -14.07
CA ARG A 549 -37.59 -8.14 -13.98
C ARG A 549 -37.33 -9.64 -14.10
N GLN A 550 -38.09 -10.46 -13.36
CA GLN A 550 -37.88 -11.90 -13.25
C GLN A 550 -38.60 -12.68 -14.36
N MET A 551 -39.13 -13.87 -14.06
CA MET A 551 -39.96 -14.70 -14.92
C MET A 551 -41.20 -15.13 -14.12
N PRO A 552 -42.25 -15.71 -14.74
CA PRO A 552 -43.41 -16.23 -14.01
C PRO A 552 -42.98 -17.15 -12.85
N GLN A 553 -43.55 -16.96 -11.66
CA GLN A 553 -43.13 -17.70 -10.47
C GLN A 553 -43.86 -19.04 -10.29
N ASN A 554 -45.15 -19.12 -10.61
CA ASN A 554 -46.06 -20.25 -10.38
C ASN A 554 -46.07 -21.28 -11.53
N ILE A 555 -44.89 -21.51 -12.13
CA ILE A 555 -44.67 -22.43 -13.25
C ILE A 555 -43.96 -23.72 -12.82
N THR A 556 -44.07 -24.78 -13.64
CA THR A 556 -43.37 -26.05 -13.38
C THR A 556 -41.84 -25.91 -13.44
N PRO A 557 -41.06 -26.81 -12.80
CA PRO A 557 -39.60 -26.77 -12.87
C PRO A 557 -39.04 -26.80 -14.30
N GLU A 558 -39.68 -27.54 -15.20
CA GLU A 558 -39.28 -27.70 -16.61
C GLU A 558 -39.53 -26.40 -17.38
N ARG A 559 -40.70 -25.77 -17.17
CA ARG A 559 -41.03 -24.44 -17.74
C ARG A 559 -40.05 -23.39 -17.23
N ARG A 560 -39.72 -23.41 -15.92
CA ARG A 560 -38.72 -22.51 -15.32
C ARG A 560 -37.33 -22.70 -15.91
N GLN A 561 -36.87 -23.94 -16.10
CA GLN A 561 -35.57 -24.23 -16.70
C GLN A 561 -35.47 -23.73 -18.14
N HIS A 562 -36.56 -23.86 -18.93
CA HIS A 562 -36.62 -23.33 -20.29
C HIS A 562 -36.60 -21.79 -20.30
N LEU A 563 -37.53 -21.14 -19.57
CA LEU A 563 -37.63 -19.67 -19.55
C LEU A 563 -36.40 -18.98 -18.94
N ALA A 564 -35.68 -19.62 -18.00
CA ALA A 564 -34.48 -19.05 -17.38
C ALA A 564 -33.41 -18.61 -18.41
N ARG A 565 -33.26 -19.37 -19.52
CA ARG A 565 -32.34 -19.06 -20.63
C ARG A 565 -32.63 -17.70 -21.30
N TYR A 566 -33.90 -17.29 -21.29
CA TYR A 566 -34.42 -16.11 -21.97
C TYR A 566 -34.82 -14.98 -20.99
N SER A 567 -34.57 -15.16 -19.70
CA SER A 567 -35.02 -14.25 -18.63
C SER A 567 -33.96 -13.22 -18.19
N GLY A 568 -32.72 -13.34 -18.67
CA GLY A 568 -31.63 -12.43 -18.31
C GLY A 568 -31.87 -10.99 -18.78
N ALA A 569 -31.48 -10.01 -17.96
CA ALA A 569 -31.77 -8.59 -18.23
C ALA A 569 -31.20 -8.10 -19.58
N ARG A 570 -29.98 -8.51 -19.94
CA ARG A 570 -29.38 -8.22 -21.27
C ARG A 570 -30.17 -8.85 -22.42
N TYR A 571 -30.67 -10.08 -22.26
CA TYR A 571 -31.45 -10.76 -23.29
C TYR A 571 -32.76 -10.01 -23.56
N LYS A 572 -33.47 -9.59 -22.50
CA LYS A 572 -34.68 -8.77 -22.61
C LYS A 572 -34.41 -7.40 -23.27
N ALA A 573 -33.30 -6.75 -22.92
CA ALA A 573 -32.87 -5.49 -23.54
C ALA A 573 -32.56 -5.66 -25.05
N MET A 574 -31.84 -6.72 -25.42
CA MET A 574 -31.59 -7.09 -26.81
C MET A 574 -32.90 -7.34 -27.58
N VAL A 575 -33.81 -8.14 -27.02
CA VAL A 575 -35.13 -8.45 -27.61
C VAL A 575 -35.97 -7.20 -27.85
N ALA A 576 -35.99 -6.26 -26.90
CA ALA A 576 -36.70 -4.99 -27.03
C ALA A 576 -36.06 -4.09 -28.10
N ARG A 577 -34.73 -3.95 -28.08
CA ARG A 577 -33.95 -3.19 -29.07
C ARG A 577 -34.17 -3.70 -30.48
N ASP A 578 -34.10 -5.02 -30.68
CA ASP A 578 -34.21 -5.65 -32.00
C ASP A 578 -35.66 -5.54 -32.56
N ARG A 579 -36.63 -5.22 -31.71
CA ARG A 579 -38.02 -4.84 -32.07
C ARG A 579 -38.23 -3.33 -32.21
N GLY A 580 -37.18 -2.51 -32.12
CA GLY A 580 -37.23 -1.06 -32.33
C GLY A 580 -37.61 -0.23 -31.11
N ALA A 581 -37.55 -0.77 -29.88
CA ALA A 581 -37.82 -0.01 -28.67
C ALA A 581 -36.84 1.17 -28.49
N LYS A 582 -37.33 2.26 -27.88
CA LYS A 582 -36.50 3.42 -27.49
C LYS A 582 -35.73 3.18 -26.19
N GLY A 583 -36.34 2.41 -25.30
CA GLY A 583 -35.74 2.02 -24.03
C GLY A 583 -36.51 0.89 -23.35
N LEU A 584 -35.91 0.30 -22.32
CA LEU A 584 -36.49 -0.75 -21.49
C LEU A 584 -36.56 -0.31 -20.02
N ILE A 585 -37.68 -0.58 -19.36
CA ILE A 585 -37.94 -0.28 -17.96
C ILE A 585 -38.20 -1.58 -17.23
N PHE A 586 -37.41 -1.87 -16.19
CA PHE A 586 -37.60 -3.01 -15.31
C PHE A 586 -38.33 -2.63 -14.01
N VAL A 587 -39.41 -3.34 -13.71
CA VAL A 587 -40.03 -3.35 -12.37
C VAL A 587 -39.86 -4.74 -11.75
N SER A 588 -39.52 -4.85 -10.46
CA SER A 588 -39.39 -6.17 -9.83
C SER A 588 -40.75 -6.86 -9.63
N GLY A 589 -41.79 -6.08 -9.34
CA GLY A 589 -43.17 -6.53 -9.19
C GLY A 589 -43.57 -6.74 -7.71
N PRO A 590 -44.83 -6.47 -7.31
CA PRO A 590 -45.27 -6.60 -5.92
C PRO A 590 -45.23 -8.04 -5.36
N THR A 591 -45.33 -9.09 -6.19
CA THR A 591 -45.25 -10.49 -5.73
C THR A 591 -43.83 -11.04 -5.68
N SER A 592 -42.83 -10.27 -6.12
CA SER A 592 -41.44 -10.75 -6.20
C SER A 592 -40.83 -10.99 -4.82
N PRO A 593 -40.09 -12.10 -4.62
CA PRO A 593 -39.36 -12.36 -3.38
C PRO A 593 -38.10 -11.47 -3.20
N LEU A 594 -37.80 -10.58 -4.15
CA LEU A 594 -36.60 -9.73 -4.12
C LEU A 594 -36.72 -8.61 -3.08
N ARG A 595 -35.78 -8.53 -2.13
CA ARG A 595 -35.72 -7.43 -1.14
C ARG A 595 -35.45 -6.05 -1.77
N SER A 596 -34.66 -6.01 -2.84
CA SER A 596 -34.36 -4.77 -3.58
C SER A 596 -35.23 -4.66 -4.82
N GLN A 597 -36.14 -3.68 -4.83
CA GLN A 597 -37.03 -3.42 -5.96
C GLN A 597 -36.27 -2.93 -7.20
N LEU A 598 -35.25 -2.09 -7.01
CA LEU A 598 -34.38 -1.60 -8.09
C LEU A 598 -33.29 -2.64 -8.42
N LEU A 599 -32.92 -2.71 -9.69
CA LEU A 599 -31.67 -3.35 -10.12
C LEU A 599 -30.46 -2.60 -9.53
N PRO A 600 -29.46 -3.31 -8.99
CA PRO A 600 -28.22 -2.68 -8.56
C PRO A 600 -27.46 -2.11 -9.76
N LEU A 601 -26.77 -0.99 -9.55
CA LEU A 601 -25.74 -0.52 -10.46
C LEU A 601 -24.47 -1.33 -10.15
N ALA A 602 -24.32 -2.48 -10.81
CA ALA A 602 -23.21 -3.40 -10.63
C ALA A 602 -22.91 -4.10 -11.95
N MET A 603 -21.63 -4.24 -12.31
CA MET A 603 -21.22 -4.86 -13.58
C MET A 603 -21.45 -6.39 -13.60
N ASP A 604 -21.70 -6.94 -14.79
CA ASP A 604 -21.89 -8.38 -15.06
C ASP A 604 -20.73 -9.03 -15.84
N GLY A 605 -19.52 -8.47 -15.75
CA GLY A 605 -18.31 -8.95 -16.43
C GLY A 605 -18.24 -8.65 -17.94
N THR A 606 -19.36 -8.27 -18.58
CA THR A 606 -19.40 -8.01 -20.03
C THR A 606 -19.28 -6.50 -20.32
N LEU A 607 -18.20 -6.07 -20.99
CA LEU A 607 -18.08 -4.69 -21.46
C LEU A 607 -18.86 -4.46 -22.75
N GLY A 608 -19.92 -3.68 -22.65
CA GLY A 608 -20.72 -3.24 -23.80
C GLY A 608 -22.07 -2.70 -23.35
N ALA A 609 -22.35 -1.43 -23.68
CA ALA A 609 -23.69 -0.89 -23.56
C ALA A 609 -24.64 -1.65 -24.49
N SER A 610 -25.88 -1.86 -24.06
CA SER A 610 -26.90 -2.63 -24.79
C SER A 610 -27.40 -1.97 -26.09
N SER A 611 -26.83 -0.81 -26.46
CA SER A 611 -27.32 0.13 -27.49
C SER A 611 -28.81 0.50 -27.35
N LEU A 612 -29.32 0.40 -26.11
CA LEU A 612 -30.67 0.75 -25.69
C LEU A 612 -30.56 1.45 -24.33
N SER A 613 -31.42 2.43 -24.06
CA SER A 613 -31.52 3.05 -22.73
C SER A 613 -32.31 2.14 -21.79
N VAL A 614 -31.74 1.78 -20.63
CA VAL A 614 -32.32 0.77 -19.74
C VAL A 614 -32.31 1.24 -18.29
N VAL A 615 -33.49 1.29 -17.69
CA VAL A 615 -33.70 1.75 -16.31
C VAL A 615 -34.49 0.74 -15.50
N SER A 616 -34.43 0.86 -14.18
CA SER A 616 -35.27 0.13 -13.24
C SER A 616 -36.09 1.14 -12.43
N VAL A 617 -37.37 0.84 -12.18
CA VAL A 617 -38.27 1.66 -11.38
C VAL A 617 -38.83 0.85 -10.20
N SER A 618 -39.23 1.55 -9.14
CA SER A 618 -39.87 0.95 -7.98
C SER A 618 -41.27 0.44 -8.33
N ASN A 619 -41.78 -0.49 -7.52
CA ASN A 619 -43.15 -0.99 -7.67
C ASN A 619 -44.19 0.15 -7.50
N GLN A 620 -43.86 1.19 -6.72
CA GLN A 620 -44.72 2.36 -6.55
C GLN A 620 -44.84 3.20 -7.82
N VAL A 621 -43.72 3.45 -8.52
CA VAL A 621 -43.72 4.19 -9.80
C VAL A 621 -44.43 3.40 -10.89
N ALA A 622 -44.14 2.10 -11.02
CA ALA A 622 -44.82 1.27 -12.00
C ALA A 622 -46.34 1.19 -11.72
N ALA A 623 -46.76 1.07 -10.46
CA ALA A 623 -48.17 1.07 -10.09
C ALA A 623 -48.84 2.45 -10.26
N GLU A 624 -48.08 3.55 -10.31
CA GLU A 624 -48.57 4.89 -10.70
C GLU A 624 -48.91 4.93 -12.20
N TRP A 625 -48.05 4.36 -13.04
CA TRP A 625 -48.27 4.32 -14.49
C TRP A 625 -49.32 3.29 -14.91
N MET A 626 -49.40 2.11 -14.28
CA MET A 626 -50.44 1.10 -14.59
C MET A 626 -51.86 1.65 -14.41
N ARG A 627 -52.07 2.50 -13.39
CA ARG A 627 -53.37 3.12 -13.11
C ARG A 627 -53.88 4.03 -14.23
N THR A 628 -53.05 4.47 -15.18
CA THR A 628 -53.54 5.23 -16.35
C THR A 628 -54.17 4.34 -17.42
N ALA A 629 -53.95 3.02 -17.36
CA ALA A 629 -54.56 2.00 -18.20
C ALA A 629 -55.70 1.24 -17.49
N ASP A 630 -56.13 1.68 -16.29
CA ASP A 630 -57.09 1.00 -15.40
C ASP A 630 -56.60 -0.38 -14.87
N GLU A 631 -55.27 -0.57 -14.82
CA GLU A 631 -54.62 -1.82 -14.41
C GLU A 631 -54.00 -1.75 -13.01
N ASP A 632 -54.06 -2.86 -12.27
CA ASP A 632 -53.39 -3.03 -10.96
C ASP A 632 -52.16 -3.93 -11.09
N LEU A 633 -50.99 -3.40 -10.71
CA LEU A 633 -49.70 -4.05 -10.91
C LEU A 633 -49.59 -5.40 -10.17
N GLU A 634 -50.19 -5.55 -8.98
CA GLU A 634 -50.12 -6.78 -8.20
C GLU A 634 -51.08 -7.84 -8.74
N ALA A 635 -52.32 -7.45 -9.07
CA ALA A 635 -53.31 -8.32 -9.69
C ALA A 635 -52.83 -8.83 -11.05
N LEU A 636 -52.28 -7.96 -11.89
CA LEU A 636 -51.73 -8.29 -13.19
C LEU A 636 -50.52 -9.23 -13.08
N GLN A 637 -49.62 -9.00 -12.12
CA GLN A 637 -48.49 -9.93 -11.90
C GLN A 637 -48.97 -11.33 -11.50
N LYS A 638 -49.98 -11.44 -10.63
CA LYS A 638 -50.55 -12.74 -10.22
C LYS A 638 -51.18 -13.51 -11.38
N GLN A 639 -51.77 -12.81 -12.36
CA GLN A 639 -52.32 -13.42 -13.57
C GLN A 639 -51.22 -13.89 -14.54
N LEU A 640 -50.10 -13.18 -14.61
CA LEU A 640 -48.92 -13.52 -15.41
C LEU A 640 -48.04 -14.63 -14.78
N ASP A 641 -48.13 -14.82 -13.46
CA ASP A 641 -47.22 -15.71 -12.72
C ASP A 641 -47.43 -17.21 -13.01
N ASP A 642 -48.57 -17.62 -13.57
CA ASP A 642 -48.80 -19.00 -14.01
C ASP A 642 -48.14 -19.36 -15.36
N GLY A 643 -47.55 -18.37 -16.03
CA GLY A 643 -46.88 -18.53 -17.32
C GLY A 643 -47.80 -18.58 -18.54
N SER A 644 -49.08 -18.23 -18.37
CA SER A 644 -50.02 -18.02 -19.48
C SER A 644 -49.65 -16.81 -20.33
N PRO A 645 -49.98 -16.80 -21.64
CA PRO A 645 -49.77 -15.64 -22.49
C PRO A 645 -50.80 -14.55 -22.20
N HIS A 646 -50.31 -13.35 -21.87
CA HIS A 646 -51.12 -12.13 -21.76
C HIS A 646 -50.69 -11.12 -22.82
N MET A 647 -51.67 -10.39 -23.35
CA MET A 647 -51.43 -9.35 -24.35
C MET A 647 -50.82 -8.11 -23.69
N GLY A 648 -49.76 -7.57 -24.28
CA GLY A 648 -49.25 -6.26 -23.87
C GLY A 648 -50.21 -5.12 -24.23
N PHE A 649 -50.04 -3.96 -23.59
CA PHE A 649 -50.91 -2.79 -23.78
C PHE A 649 -50.15 -1.47 -23.58
N GLU A 650 -50.75 -0.36 -24.02
CA GLU A 650 -50.17 0.99 -23.91
C GLU A 650 -50.61 1.68 -22.62
N LEU A 651 -49.65 2.27 -21.89
CA LEU A 651 -49.91 3.08 -20.70
C LEU A 651 -50.33 4.49 -21.14
N THR A 652 -51.61 4.60 -21.53
CA THR A 652 -52.19 5.80 -22.13
C THR A 652 -51.89 7.03 -21.26
N GLY A 653 -51.35 8.08 -21.88
CA GLY A 653 -51.00 9.34 -21.20
C GLY A 653 -49.66 9.36 -20.47
N VAL A 654 -48.93 8.24 -20.40
CA VAL A 654 -47.58 8.18 -19.82
C VAL A 654 -46.54 8.36 -20.93
N LYS A 655 -45.78 9.47 -20.86
CA LYS A 655 -44.58 9.70 -21.67
C LYS A 655 -43.37 9.87 -20.79
N VAL A 656 -42.39 8.97 -20.94
CA VAL A 656 -41.17 8.93 -20.13
C VAL A 656 -40.00 9.56 -20.89
N ALA A 657 -39.32 10.47 -20.21
CA ALA A 657 -38.02 11.01 -20.62
C ALA A 657 -36.96 10.61 -19.59
N ALA A 658 -35.74 10.36 -20.06
CA ALA A 658 -34.61 10.01 -19.20
C ALA A 658 -33.35 10.75 -19.64
N GLN A 659 -32.48 11.04 -18.68
CA GLN A 659 -31.08 11.35 -18.93
C GLN A 659 -30.25 10.37 -18.11
N ILE A 660 -29.40 9.60 -18.79
CA ILE A 660 -28.64 8.50 -18.20
C ILE A 660 -27.15 8.83 -18.24
N ASP A 661 -26.53 8.86 -17.07
CA ASP A 661 -25.16 9.30 -16.84
C ASP A 661 -24.45 8.28 -15.94
N ILE A 662 -23.64 7.40 -16.54
CA ILE A 662 -22.96 6.30 -15.83
C ILE A 662 -21.46 6.49 -16.00
N GLN A 663 -20.80 6.85 -14.91
CA GLN A 663 -19.37 7.15 -14.90
C GLN A 663 -18.59 5.89 -14.51
N PRO A 664 -17.66 5.39 -15.35
CA PRO A 664 -16.78 4.31 -14.98
C PRO A 664 -15.84 4.74 -13.84
N VAL A 665 -15.58 3.82 -12.92
CA VAL A 665 -14.54 3.95 -11.91
C VAL A 665 -13.35 3.13 -12.40
N HIS A 666 -12.24 3.82 -12.66
CA HIS A 666 -11.02 3.20 -13.18
C HIS A 666 -10.10 2.75 -12.04
N SER A 667 -9.37 1.67 -12.24
CA SER A 667 -8.39 1.12 -11.30
C SER A 667 -7.29 0.39 -12.07
N ARG A 668 -6.22 -0.03 -11.37
CA ARG A 668 -5.06 -0.69 -11.99
C ARG A 668 -5.00 -2.15 -11.52
N GLY A 669 -4.89 -3.08 -12.46
CA GLY A 669 -4.58 -4.49 -12.23
C GLY A 669 -3.11 -4.77 -12.51
N ARG A 670 -2.59 -5.90 -12.02
CA ARG A 670 -1.15 -6.23 -12.07
C ARG A 670 -0.94 -7.70 -12.44
N ASN A 671 -0.52 -7.98 -13.68
CA ASN A 671 -0.03 -9.31 -14.05
C ASN A 671 1.38 -9.53 -13.48
N VAL A 672 1.76 -10.79 -13.26
CA VAL A 672 3.15 -11.19 -13.01
C VAL A 672 3.71 -11.89 -14.26
N LEU A 673 4.90 -11.49 -14.72
CA LEU A 673 5.58 -12.01 -15.91
C LEU A 673 7.04 -12.33 -15.58
N ALA A 674 7.43 -13.61 -15.72
CA ALA A 674 8.77 -14.10 -15.46
C ALA A 674 9.30 -14.97 -16.61
N LEU A 675 10.55 -14.77 -17.02
CA LEU A 675 11.18 -15.44 -18.17
C LEU A 675 12.21 -16.49 -17.72
N LEU A 676 12.11 -17.69 -18.27
CA LEU A 676 13.18 -18.67 -18.28
C LEU A 676 13.80 -18.70 -19.68
N ALA A 677 15.03 -18.20 -19.80
CA ALA A 677 15.72 -18.02 -21.08
C ALA A 677 16.12 -19.36 -21.75
N ALA A 678 16.20 -19.36 -23.08
CA ALA A 678 16.66 -20.50 -23.87
C ALA A 678 18.15 -20.79 -23.67
N THR A 679 18.51 -22.02 -23.30
CA THR A 679 19.92 -22.45 -23.15
C THR A 679 20.59 -22.86 -24.46
N GLN A 680 19.83 -23.03 -25.56
CA GLN A 680 20.37 -23.28 -26.89
C GLN A 680 20.11 -22.11 -27.86
N PRO A 681 21.11 -21.70 -28.67
CA PRO A 681 20.89 -20.73 -29.73
C PRO A 681 19.94 -21.30 -30.79
N GLN A 682 18.92 -20.54 -31.16
CA GLN A 682 18.05 -20.88 -32.27
C GLN A 682 18.84 -20.85 -33.59
N GLN A 683 18.76 -21.92 -34.39
CA GLN A 683 19.39 -21.92 -35.71
C GLN A 683 18.63 -20.99 -36.65
N ALA A 684 19.34 -20.00 -37.20
CA ALA A 684 18.80 -19.05 -38.16
C ALA A 684 18.43 -19.73 -39.49
N GLY A 685 17.17 -20.17 -39.62
CA GLY A 685 16.58 -20.75 -40.84
C GLY A 685 15.97 -19.72 -41.80
N GLY A 686 16.26 -18.43 -41.61
CA GLY A 686 15.75 -17.31 -42.41
C GLY A 686 16.73 -16.11 -42.35
N PRO A 687 16.61 -15.12 -43.27
CA PRO A 687 17.62 -14.08 -43.44
C PRO A 687 17.79 -13.22 -42.19
N ALA A 688 18.99 -13.25 -41.61
CA ALA A 688 19.28 -12.65 -40.31
C ALA A 688 19.84 -11.22 -40.39
N ALA A 689 19.44 -10.39 -39.41
CA ALA A 689 20.18 -9.22 -38.92
C ALA A 689 19.77 -9.02 -37.43
N ILE A 690 20.37 -9.75 -36.49
CA ILE A 690 21.47 -9.31 -35.60
C ILE A 690 21.01 -8.30 -34.53
N GLY A 691 21.03 -8.73 -33.25
CA GLY A 691 20.89 -7.81 -32.11
C GLY A 691 20.59 -8.47 -30.75
N GLN A 692 21.62 -9.01 -30.09
CA GLN A 692 21.60 -9.54 -28.71
C GLN A 692 20.78 -10.84 -28.47
N GLN A 693 20.94 -11.42 -27.27
CA GLN A 693 20.52 -12.78 -26.93
C GLN A 693 19.04 -12.83 -26.52
N GLY A 694 18.31 -13.82 -27.03
CA GLY A 694 16.90 -14.09 -26.75
C GLY A 694 16.28 -14.93 -27.86
N GLY A 695 15.36 -15.84 -27.53
CA GLY A 695 14.68 -16.67 -28.53
C GLY A 695 13.68 -15.86 -29.35
N ALA A 696 13.66 -16.03 -30.69
CA ALA A 696 12.62 -15.45 -31.53
C ALA A 696 11.25 -16.14 -31.35
N GLU A 697 11.21 -17.28 -30.66
CA GLU A 697 10.00 -18.00 -30.29
C GLU A 697 9.90 -18.12 -28.76
N MET A 698 8.71 -17.84 -28.22
CA MET A 698 8.38 -17.90 -26.79
C MET A 698 7.24 -18.91 -26.57
N LEU A 699 7.32 -19.69 -25.49
CA LEU A 699 6.20 -20.47 -24.96
C LEU A 699 5.62 -19.73 -23.76
N VAL A 700 4.32 -19.43 -23.77
CA VAL A 700 3.64 -18.81 -22.61
C VAL A 700 2.90 -19.89 -21.83
N ILE A 701 3.16 -19.97 -20.52
CA ILE A 701 2.45 -20.81 -19.55
C ILE A 701 1.81 -19.86 -18.54
N GLY A 702 0.51 -19.96 -18.27
CA GLY A 702 -0.12 -19.05 -17.33
C GLY A 702 -1.41 -19.54 -16.69
N ALA A 703 -1.76 -18.87 -15.60
CA ALA A 703 -2.95 -19.09 -14.78
C ALA A 703 -3.42 -17.71 -14.25
N HIS A 704 -4.70 -17.54 -13.92
CA HIS A 704 -5.16 -16.29 -13.30
C HIS A 704 -4.96 -16.30 -11.79
N ILE A 705 -4.72 -15.12 -11.22
CA ILE A 705 -4.40 -14.91 -9.80
C ILE A 705 -5.49 -14.14 -9.05
N ASP A 706 -6.34 -13.41 -9.79
CA ASP A 706 -7.46 -12.68 -9.23
C ASP A 706 -8.72 -13.54 -9.06
N HIS A 707 -9.45 -13.30 -7.97
CA HIS A 707 -10.70 -14.00 -7.64
C HIS A 707 -11.77 -13.03 -7.13
N LEU A 708 -12.99 -13.51 -6.87
CA LEU A 708 -14.20 -12.73 -6.56
C LEU A 708 -14.16 -11.82 -5.30
N GLY A 709 -13.08 -11.78 -4.52
CA GLY A 709 -12.96 -10.93 -3.34
C GLY A 709 -14.01 -11.23 -2.27
N LYS A 710 -14.92 -10.27 -2.03
CA LYS A 710 -16.07 -10.41 -1.09
C LYS A 710 -17.41 -10.70 -1.79
N GLY A 711 -17.40 -11.09 -3.07
CA GLY A 711 -18.61 -11.54 -3.78
C GLY A 711 -19.64 -10.43 -4.07
N GLY A 712 -19.22 -9.16 -4.11
CA GLY A 712 -20.13 -8.03 -4.35
C GLY A 712 -20.52 -7.82 -5.83
N GLY A 713 -19.74 -8.38 -6.76
CA GLY A 713 -19.95 -8.24 -8.21
C GLY A 713 -20.91 -9.27 -8.81
N GLY A 714 -21.39 -9.00 -10.04
CA GLY A 714 -22.43 -9.80 -10.70
C GLY A 714 -22.06 -11.24 -11.08
N GLY A 715 -20.79 -11.64 -10.98
CA GLY A 715 -20.32 -13.00 -11.26
C GLY A 715 -20.45 -13.99 -10.08
N SER A 716 -20.72 -13.52 -8.86
CA SER A 716 -20.80 -14.41 -7.70
C SER A 716 -22.07 -15.26 -7.67
N LEU A 717 -21.92 -16.57 -7.49
CA LEU A 717 -23.00 -17.52 -7.22
C LEU A 717 -23.45 -17.55 -5.74
N ALA A 718 -22.88 -16.70 -4.88
CA ALA A 718 -23.19 -16.64 -3.46
C ALA A 718 -24.68 -16.44 -3.17
N LEU A 719 -25.19 -17.19 -2.19
CA LEU A 719 -26.53 -17.00 -1.64
C LEU A 719 -26.64 -15.64 -0.92
N GLU A 720 -27.88 -15.20 -0.63
CA GLU A 720 -28.13 -13.87 -0.07
C GLU A 720 -27.48 -13.67 1.32
N ASP A 721 -27.31 -14.76 2.08
CA ASP A 721 -26.63 -14.85 3.39
C ASP A 721 -25.11 -15.09 3.30
N GLU A 722 -24.59 -15.42 2.12
CA GLU A 722 -23.15 -15.56 1.84
C GLU A 722 -22.51 -14.26 1.32
N ARG A 723 -23.32 -13.27 0.93
CA ARG A 723 -22.86 -11.98 0.42
C ARG A 723 -21.97 -11.22 1.41
N GLY A 724 -20.83 -10.73 0.91
CA GLY A 724 -19.85 -9.98 1.70
C GLY A 724 -18.83 -10.87 2.43
N GLN A 725 -18.98 -12.19 2.39
CA GLN A 725 -17.96 -13.14 2.86
C GLN A 725 -16.81 -13.24 1.85
N VAL A 726 -15.62 -13.61 2.33
CA VAL A 726 -14.43 -13.75 1.47
C VAL A 726 -14.51 -15.03 0.65
N HIS A 727 -14.62 -14.89 -0.67
CA HIS A 727 -14.42 -15.94 -1.64
C HIS A 727 -12.93 -16.27 -1.71
N ARG A 728 -12.52 -17.51 -1.41
CA ARG A 728 -11.11 -17.85 -1.27
C ARG A 728 -10.42 -18.31 -2.57
N GLY A 729 -11.16 -18.74 -3.59
CA GLY A 729 -10.62 -19.18 -4.88
C GLY A 729 -9.61 -20.31 -4.76
N ALA A 730 -9.93 -21.36 -4.01
CA ALA A 730 -9.04 -22.51 -3.82
C ALA A 730 -9.00 -23.42 -5.06
N ASP A 731 -10.18 -23.71 -5.61
CA ASP A 731 -10.37 -24.41 -6.88
C ASP A 731 -10.13 -23.40 -8.01
N ASP A 732 -11.10 -22.52 -8.22
CA ASP A 732 -11.09 -21.39 -9.16
C ASP A 732 -10.23 -20.21 -8.67
N ASN A 733 -8.96 -20.49 -8.38
CA ASN A 733 -7.83 -20.01 -9.19
C ASN A 733 -6.49 -20.45 -8.58
N ALA A 734 -6.43 -20.61 -7.25
CA ALA A 734 -5.18 -20.82 -6.52
C ALA A 734 -4.54 -22.16 -6.87
N SER A 735 -5.35 -23.17 -7.21
CA SER A 735 -4.88 -24.46 -7.72
C SER A 735 -4.08 -24.33 -9.02
N GLY A 736 -4.54 -23.45 -9.94
CA GLY A 736 -3.86 -23.16 -11.21
C GLY A 736 -2.57 -22.38 -11.02
N VAL A 737 -2.56 -21.38 -10.14
CA VAL A 737 -1.34 -20.64 -9.79
C VAL A 737 -0.34 -21.55 -9.09
N ALA A 738 -0.77 -22.41 -8.17
CA ALA A 738 0.09 -23.40 -7.54
C ALA A 738 0.74 -24.33 -8.57
N ALA A 739 -0.03 -24.85 -9.54
CA ALA A 739 0.50 -25.65 -10.63
C ALA A 739 1.51 -24.87 -11.51
N LEU A 740 1.28 -23.58 -11.77
CA LEU A 740 2.21 -22.71 -12.48
C LEU A 740 3.57 -22.60 -11.75
N LEU A 741 3.55 -22.44 -10.43
CA LEU A 741 4.76 -22.33 -9.60
C LEU A 741 5.56 -23.64 -9.54
N GLU A 742 4.89 -24.79 -9.40
CA GLU A 742 5.55 -26.11 -9.44
C GLU A 742 6.21 -26.39 -10.80
N ILE A 743 5.52 -26.05 -11.90
CA ILE A 743 6.05 -26.19 -13.27
C ILE A 743 7.26 -25.25 -13.45
N ALA A 744 7.21 -24.03 -12.90
CA ALA A 744 8.35 -23.10 -12.95
C ALA A 744 9.56 -23.64 -12.18
N GLN A 745 9.36 -24.14 -10.96
CA GLN A 745 10.44 -24.71 -10.12
C GLN A 745 11.07 -25.93 -10.79
N TYR A 746 10.27 -26.87 -11.28
CA TYR A 746 10.77 -28.05 -11.98
C TYR A 746 11.56 -27.70 -13.24
N LEU A 747 11.06 -26.78 -14.08
CA LEU A 747 11.75 -26.38 -15.32
C LEU A 747 13.01 -25.56 -15.04
N ALA A 748 13.03 -24.74 -13.99
CA ALA A 748 14.22 -24.00 -13.57
C ALA A 748 15.33 -24.95 -13.09
N ASP A 749 15.01 -25.93 -12.24
CA ASP A 749 15.96 -26.92 -11.73
C ASP A 749 16.49 -27.84 -12.86
N GLU A 750 15.63 -28.33 -13.75
CA GLU A 750 16.05 -29.11 -14.92
C GLU A 750 16.98 -28.32 -15.85
N VAL A 751 16.77 -27.00 -16.00
CA VAL A 751 17.67 -26.13 -16.77
C VAL A 751 18.99 -25.89 -16.05
N GLN A 752 18.97 -25.62 -14.74
CA GLN A 752 20.16 -25.33 -13.94
C GLN A 752 21.05 -26.57 -13.72
N SER A 753 20.45 -27.75 -13.54
CA SER A 753 21.14 -29.04 -13.44
C SER A 753 21.63 -29.58 -14.79
N GLY A 754 21.15 -29.02 -15.90
CA GLY A 754 21.47 -29.46 -17.26
C GLY A 754 20.67 -30.68 -17.74
N GLY A 755 19.60 -31.07 -17.03
CA GLY A 755 18.63 -32.08 -17.47
C GLY A 755 17.85 -31.65 -18.73
N LEU A 756 17.54 -30.35 -18.85
CA LEU A 756 16.77 -29.78 -19.96
C LEU A 756 17.54 -28.69 -20.73
N ALA A 757 17.68 -28.91 -22.05
CA ALA A 757 18.21 -27.92 -22.97
C ALA A 757 17.07 -27.21 -23.74
N THR A 758 16.78 -25.95 -23.42
CA THR A 758 15.66 -25.18 -23.96
C THR A 758 16.04 -24.46 -25.26
N ARG A 759 15.16 -24.52 -26.28
CA ARG A 759 15.32 -23.83 -27.58
C ARG A 759 14.44 -22.60 -27.76
N ARG A 760 13.55 -22.37 -26.79
CA ARG A 760 12.58 -21.28 -26.73
C ARG A 760 12.65 -20.72 -25.33
N ASP A 761 12.39 -19.44 -25.21
CA ASP A 761 12.19 -18.85 -23.88
C ASP A 761 10.81 -19.29 -23.38
N ILE A 762 10.67 -19.49 -22.08
CA ILE A 762 9.41 -19.85 -21.44
C ILE A 762 9.00 -18.65 -20.57
N LEU A 763 7.85 -18.05 -20.90
CA LEU A 763 7.25 -16.97 -20.13
C LEU A 763 6.19 -17.57 -19.20
N PHE A 764 6.40 -17.43 -17.90
CA PHE A 764 5.42 -17.73 -16.87
C PHE A 764 4.60 -16.48 -16.59
N ALA A 765 3.28 -16.61 -16.63
CA ALA A 765 2.36 -15.48 -16.52
C ALA A 765 1.23 -15.75 -15.52
N ALA A 766 1.17 -14.95 -14.45
CA ALA A 766 0.01 -14.91 -13.56
C ALA A 766 -0.89 -13.74 -13.97
N TRP A 767 -2.08 -14.04 -14.50
CA TRP A 767 -3.00 -13.07 -15.06
C TRP A 767 -3.90 -12.45 -13.99
N SER A 768 -4.03 -11.13 -14.03
CA SER A 768 -4.96 -10.35 -13.23
C SER A 768 -6.20 -10.01 -14.07
N GLY A 769 -7.33 -9.68 -13.44
CA GLY A 769 -8.57 -9.31 -14.10
C GLY A 769 -9.25 -10.38 -14.96
N GLU A 770 -9.01 -11.67 -14.74
CA GLU A 770 -9.70 -12.76 -15.43
C GLU A 770 -11.20 -12.75 -15.10
N GLU A 771 -11.54 -12.68 -13.81
CA GLU A 771 -12.90 -12.51 -13.28
C GLU A 771 -13.56 -11.22 -13.80
N LEU A 772 -12.71 -10.26 -14.17
CA LEU A 772 -13.00 -8.99 -14.85
C LEU A 772 -13.56 -9.15 -16.28
N GLY A 773 -13.55 -10.37 -16.82
CA GLY A 773 -13.69 -10.67 -18.24
C GLY A 773 -12.36 -10.53 -18.99
N LEU A 774 -11.36 -11.34 -18.61
CA LEU A 774 -10.06 -11.52 -19.28
C LEU A 774 -9.19 -10.24 -19.41
N ARG A 775 -9.27 -9.30 -18.46
CA ARG A 775 -8.66 -7.96 -18.59
C ARG A 775 -7.14 -7.99 -18.71
N GLY A 776 -6.43 -8.69 -17.82
CA GLY A 776 -4.96 -8.66 -17.80
C GLY A 776 -4.33 -9.48 -18.92
N SER A 777 -4.94 -10.58 -19.34
CA SER A 777 -4.48 -11.35 -20.51
C SER A 777 -4.77 -10.64 -21.82
N GLN A 778 -5.90 -9.91 -21.93
CA GLN A 778 -6.18 -9.00 -23.04
C GLN A 778 -5.17 -7.85 -23.09
N ALA A 779 -4.95 -7.15 -21.98
CA ALA A 779 -3.98 -6.05 -21.90
C ALA A 779 -2.57 -6.52 -22.29
N PHE A 780 -2.13 -7.68 -21.79
CA PHE A 780 -0.87 -8.28 -22.20
C PHE A 780 -0.79 -8.58 -23.72
N ALA A 781 -1.88 -9.04 -24.33
CA ALA A 781 -1.91 -9.30 -25.77
C ALA A 781 -1.83 -8.00 -26.61
N ASP A 782 -2.46 -6.92 -26.12
CA ASP A 782 -2.41 -5.60 -26.75
C ASP A 782 -1.02 -4.95 -26.60
N ASP A 783 -0.41 -5.06 -25.41
CA ASP A 783 0.89 -4.47 -25.06
C ASP A 783 2.10 -5.36 -25.43
N PHE A 784 1.87 -6.59 -25.91
CA PHE A 784 2.93 -7.57 -26.25
C PHE A 784 4.01 -6.99 -27.17
N ALA A 785 3.59 -6.17 -28.15
CA ALA A 785 4.47 -5.51 -29.10
C ALA A 785 5.39 -4.45 -28.46
N GLN A 786 4.94 -3.83 -27.37
CA GLN A 786 5.70 -2.85 -26.59
C GLN A 786 6.62 -3.53 -25.56
N LEU A 787 6.17 -4.61 -24.94
CA LEU A 787 6.97 -5.41 -24.00
C LEU A 787 8.14 -6.13 -24.69
N TYR A 788 7.89 -6.71 -25.88
CA TYR A 788 8.86 -7.55 -26.56
C TYR A 788 9.11 -7.14 -28.03
N PRO A 789 9.54 -5.89 -28.29
CA PRO A 789 9.70 -5.37 -29.67
C PRO A 789 10.70 -6.18 -30.50
N ALA A 790 11.70 -6.79 -29.86
CA ALA A 790 12.69 -7.66 -30.51
C ALA A 790 12.12 -9.02 -30.99
N ARG A 791 10.90 -9.39 -30.59
CA ARG A 791 10.23 -10.65 -30.97
C ARG A 791 9.24 -10.49 -32.13
N LEU A 792 9.06 -9.27 -32.66
CA LEU A 792 8.14 -8.99 -33.77
C LEU A 792 8.78 -9.26 -35.14
N PRO A 793 8.02 -9.71 -36.16
CA PRO A 793 8.50 -9.78 -37.54
C PRO A 793 8.86 -8.39 -38.08
N PRO A 794 9.92 -8.25 -38.90
CA PRO A 794 10.28 -6.98 -39.52
C PRO A 794 9.13 -6.42 -40.37
N GLY A 795 8.65 -5.22 -40.02
CA GLY A 795 7.61 -4.52 -40.77
C GLY A 795 6.19 -4.58 -40.19
N HIS A 796 5.97 -5.25 -39.05
CA HIS A 796 4.72 -5.09 -38.30
C HIS A 796 4.68 -3.71 -37.61
N PRO A 797 3.68 -2.85 -37.87
CA PRO A 797 3.52 -1.60 -37.12
C PRO A 797 3.00 -1.91 -35.71
N ALA A 798 3.56 -1.25 -34.70
CA ALA A 798 2.97 -1.22 -33.37
C ALA A 798 1.61 -0.49 -33.45
N GLY A 799 0.53 -1.13 -32.99
CA GLY A 799 -0.81 -0.51 -32.90
C GLY A 799 -1.89 -1.02 -33.85
N THR A 800 -1.76 -2.18 -34.50
CA THR A 800 -2.87 -2.80 -35.26
C THR A 800 -3.13 -4.26 -34.92
N HIS A 801 -3.92 -4.50 -33.87
CA HIS A 801 -4.64 -5.77 -33.70
C HIS A 801 -6.11 -5.51 -33.39
N SER A 802 -6.96 -5.81 -34.37
CA SER A 802 -8.36 -6.15 -34.12
C SER A 802 -8.42 -7.66 -33.97
N ILE A 803 -8.84 -8.17 -32.82
CA ILE A 803 -8.99 -9.60 -32.60
C ILE A 803 -10.19 -10.09 -33.41
N VAL A 804 -9.93 -10.93 -34.42
CA VAL A 804 -10.98 -11.72 -35.06
C VAL A 804 -11.30 -12.88 -34.12
N ALA A 805 -12.34 -12.70 -33.30
CA ALA A 805 -12.90 -13.79 -32.52
C ALA A 805 -13.42 -14.88 -33.47
N ALA A 806 -12.76 -16.04 -33.46
CA ALA A 806 -13.26 -17.21 -34.16
C ALA A 806 -14.48 -17.76 -33.39
N SER A 807 -15.69 -17.55 -33.91
CA SER A 807 -16.87 -18.23 -33.40
C SER A 807 -16.69 -19.75 -33.49
N PRO A 808 -17.11 -20.52 -32.47
CA PRO A 808 -17.23 -21.97 -32.61
C PRO A 808 -18.31 -22.29 -33.64
N ALA A 809 -18.04 -23.31 -34.46
CA ALA A 809 -18.98 -23.90 -35.42
C ALA A 809 -19.69 -25.12 -34.82
#